data_AF-A0A2G9YW09-F1
#
_entry.id   AF-A0A2G9YW09-F1
#
_cell.length_a   1.000
_cell.length_b   1.000
_cell.length_c   1.000
_cell.angle_alpha   90.00
_cell.angle_beta   90.00
_cell.angle_gamma   90.00
#
_symmetry.space_group_name_H-M   'P 1'
#
loop_
_entity.id
_entity.type
_entity.pdbx_description
1 polymer ?
#
loop_
_entity_poly.entity_id
_entity_poly.type
_entity_poly.pdbx_seq_one_letter_code
_entity_poly.pdbx_strand_id
1 'polypeptide(L)'
;MKELSKGNRNCDVLYLQIILRNEPPYQKDGESIEVYPKGLVTGFFGDLTEAAVKRFQEKYGIEKTGIVDSKTMEKLNGILNNWPVDWSFPRELILAIVAQESGPGGHPDYTFSNEFVSYDYGHGVMQITFRPMSSDVKYLQVVLNSDPDTQVATSGDGSPGKETHNFGPLTKIAVEKFQKKYNLPEYDNEKRRGKVYFPTRTKLNELLENNRESFRNKGIPLDFNFEEFLFEGRKDIIKEDATFDLRGEGSRVNIPPCTNVKTFNWEDKNYFKHCYQYDDKSGYFEYKEYKPHRYYNNQILKYYTNTSQGIYANIKDGLRVLQEKYKARCPKESIYREGYEFTCRDIEKILMTWGYNGIVITDRWGDSYLYKVSVRLKNLADYFGIVYPNTDNLIEKLEIASRHQRTIKSYSPVEIQVIDSQGRITGIIEGEIREEIPNSGYDKDTKNIGLLFPENDHLYQIVGTEDGSYGLEIINVENETTATFTAIDIPISTSTVHQYQIDWQALSQGEKGATLQIDVDGDGVFEKTITADNDLTYDEFILQTETIVDFDPDTLNLKSKGQWITAYIELPEGYDPALIDATAVLLNGIVPAVTDSQYDFVTNPNSYLIDYDSDGILERMVKFERDKVQALFPEPVDSAILTLTGKILYNADLINFGDSDIIRVIDKGGSHQSADPASVVE
;
A
#
# COMPACT_ATOMS: atom_id res chain seq x y z
N MET A 1 -13.96 23.10 -26.92
CA MET A 1 -13.01 24.13 -27.40
C MET A 1 -13.73 25.09 -28.32
N LYS A 2 -13.37 26.38 -28.27
CA LYS A 2 -13.80 27.36 -29.29
C LYS A 2 -12.97 27.13 -30.58
N GLU A 3 -13.37 27.74 -31.70
CA GLU A 3 -12.57 27.72 -32.93
C GLU A 3 -11.18 28.32 -32.68
N LEU A 4 -10.12 27.68 -33.21
CA LEU A 4 -8.73 28.13 -33.00
C LEU A 4 -8.10 28.61 -34.30
N SER A 5 -7.52 29.81 -34.28
CA SER A 5 -6.87 30.44 -35.42
C SER A 5 -5.63 31.25 -35.00
N LYS A 6 -4.87 31.72 -36.00
CA LYS A 6 -3.64 32.48 -35.79
C LYS A 6 -3.88 33.71 -34.90
N GLY A 7 -3.02 33.88 -33.90
CA GLY A 7 -3.11 34.95 -32.90
C GLY A 7 -3.74 34.53 -31.58
N ASN A 8 -4.46 33.40 -31.51
CA ASN A 8 -4.96 32.88 -30.23
C ASN A 8 -3.81 32.48 -29.29
N ARG A 9 -4.00 32.71 -27.99
CA ARG A 9 -3.07 32.32 -26.92
C ARG A 9 -3.82 31.78 -25.71
N ASN A 10 -3.90 30.46 -25.57
CA ASN A 10 -4.62 29.76 -24.48
C ASN A 10 -4.24 28.27 -24.41
N CYS A 11 -4.85 27.52 -23.49
CA CYS A 11 -4.63 26.08 -23.33
C CYS A 11 -5.13 25.23 -24.52
N ASP A 12 -6.22 25.63 -25.20
CA ASP A 12 -6.75 24.93 -26.38
C ASP A 12 -5.71 24.92 -27.54
N VAL A 13 -5.05 26.06 -27.78
CA VAL A 13 -3.93 26.19 -28.74
C VAL A 13 -2.74 25.31 -28.36
N LEU A 14 -2.45 25.24 -27.06
CA LEU A 14 -1.37 24.42 -26.53
C LEU A 14 -1.65 22.92 -26.74
N TYR A 15 -2.88 22.50 -26.46
CA TYR A 15 -3.37 21.14 -26.67
C TYR A 15 -3.28 20.72 -28.15
N LEU A 16 -3.76 21.59 -29.04
CA LEU A 16 -3.61 21.45 -30.49
C LEU A 16 -2.14 21.23 -30.90
N GLN A 17 -1.22 22.08 -30.43
CA GLN A 17 0.21 21.98 -30.76
C GLN A 17 0.83 20.65 -30.32
N ILE A 18 0.37 20.05 -29.22
CA ILE A 18 0.83 18.73 -28.75
C ILE A 18 0.35 17.63 -29.69
N ILE A 19 -0.92 17.64 -30.07
CA ILE A 19 -1.48 16.64 -31.00
C ILE A 19 -0.74 16.72 -32.34
N LEU A 20 -0.63 17.91 -32.92
CA LEU A 20 0.07 18.15 -34.19
C LEU A 20 1.55 17.73 -34.17
N ARG A 21 2.22 17.80 -33.01
CA ARG A 21 3.62 17.35 -32.83
C ARG A 21 3.74 15.83 -32.75
N ASN A 22 2.81 15.19 -32.06
CA ASN A 22 2.86 13.74 -31.85
C ASN A 22 2.20 12.97 -33.00
N GLU A 23 1.48 13.66 -33.88
CA GLU A 23 0.84 13.09 -35.08
C GLU A 23 1.89 12.44 -36.00
N PRO A 24 1.79 11.13 -36.30
CA PRO A 24 2.78 10.44 -37.13
C PRO A 24 2.96 11.10 -38.51
N PRO A 25 4.17 11.05 -39.11
CA PRO A 25 4.37 11.49 -40.48
C PRO A 25 3.41 10.79 -41.46
N TYR A 26 3.09 11.46 -42.56
CA TYR A 26 2.29 10.87 -43.65
C TYR A 26 3.09 10.88 -44.96
N GLN A 27 2.84 9.88 -45.80
CA GLN A 27 3.48 9.77 -47.10
C GLN A 27 2.77 10.64 -48.13
N LYS A 28 3.53 11.41 -48.91
CA LYS A 28 3.03 12.17 -50.05
C LYS A 28 4.12 12.26 -51.11
N ASP A 29 3.76 11.94 -52.36
CA ASP A 29 4.66 12.02 -53.53
C ASP A 29 6.01 11.25 -53.37
N GLY A 30 6.03 10.23 -52.49
CA GLY A 30 7.23 9.44 -52.16
C GLY A 30 8.04 9.96 -50.97
N GLU A 31 7.65 11.09 -50.37
CA GLU A 31 8.31 11.70 -49.22
C GLU A 31 7.50 11.54 -47.92
N SER A 32 8.21 11.42 -46.80
CA SER A 32 7.63 11.39 -45.45
C SER A 32 7.49 12.81 -44.89
N ILE A 33 6.25 13.28 -44.74
CA ILE A 33 5.95 14.63 -44.27
C ILE A 33 5.57 14.59 -42.78
N GLU A 34 6.42 15.18 -41.93
CA GLU A 34 6.10 15.48 -40.54
C GLU A 34 5.02 16.58 -40.44
N VAL A 35 4.01 16.38 -39.59
CA VAL A 35 2.90 17.33 -39.43
C VAL A 35 3.37 18.62 -38.76
N TYR A 36 4.15 18.54 -37.68
CA TYR A 36 4.70 19.71 -37.00
C TYR A 36 6.22 19.62 -36.74
N PRO A 37 7.08 19.79 -37.76
CA PRO A 37 8.53 19.52 -37.68
C PRO A 37 9.30 20.39 -36.68
N LYS A 38 8.74 21.53 -36.27
CA LYS A 38 9.33 22.40 -35.25
C LYS A 38 8.87 22.07 -33.83
N GLY A 39 7.79 21.31 -33.67
CA GLY A 39 7.30 20.78 -32.40
C GLY A 39 7.05 21.82 -31.29
N LEU A 40 6.93 23.11 -31.64
CA LEU A 40 6.87 24.20 -30.66
C LEU A 40 5.49 24.24 -29.98
N VAL A 41 5.46 23.82 -28.73
CA VAL A 41 4.28 23.89 -27.85
C VAL A 41 4.47 25.11 -26.96
N THR A 42 3.86 26.23 -27.36
CA THR A 42 4.01 27.55 -26.72
C THR A 42 2.69 28.13 -26.22
N GLY A 43 1.57 27.46 -26.51
CA GLY A 43 0.22 27.96 -26.30
C GLY A 43 -0.14 29.17 -27.17
N PHE A 44 0.72 29.59 -28.10
CA PHE A 44 0.47 30.69 -29.04
C PHE A 44 0.37 30.19 -30.48
N PHE A 45 -0.75 30.48 -31.13
CA PHE A 45 -1.05 30.01 -32.49
C PHE A 45 -0.35 30.94 -33.49
N GLY A 46 0.95 30.70 -33.70
CA GLY A 46 1.76 31.40 -34.71
C GLY A 46 1.77 30.70 -36.06
N ASP A 47 2.50 31.26 -37.03
CA ASP A 47 2.65 30.74 -38.39
C ASP A 47 3.06 29.26 -38.46
N LEU A 48 3.90 28.81 -37.52
CA LEU A 48 4.35 27.42 -37.45
C LEU A 48 3.22 26.46 -37.03
N THR A 49 2.31 26.91 -36.19
CA THR A 49 1.12 26.15 -35.77
C THR A 49 0.07 26.13 -36.88
N GLU A 50 -0.16 27.25 -37.56
CA GLU A 50 -1.05 27.32 -38.72
C GLU A 50 -0.57 26.39 -39.84
N ALA A 51 0.73 26.38 -40.15
CA ALA A 51 1.33 25.45 -41.10
C ALA A 51 1.16 23.99 -40.69
N ALA A 52 1.21 23.68 -39.39
CA ALA A 52 0.99 22.33 -38.87
C ALA A 52 -0.49 21.92 -38.94
N VAL A 53 -1.44 22.81 -38.64
CA VAL A 53 -2.88 22.58 -38.85
C VAL A 53 -3.16 22.30 -40.33
N LYS A 54 -2.56 23.05 -41.26
CA LYS A 54 -2.70 22.81 -42.70
C LYS A 54 -2.16 21.44 -43.13
N ARG A 55 -1.05 20.96 -42.56
CA ARG A 55 -0.53 19.60 -42.81
C ARG A 55 -1.40 18.50 -42.18
N PHE A 56 -1.97 18.76 -41.01
CA PHE A 56 -2.92 17.84 -40.36
C PHE A 56 -4.22 17.72 -41.15
N GLN A 57 -4.77 18.85 -41.60
CA GLN A 57 -5.93 18.89 -42.49
C GLN A 57 -5.64 18.14 -43.80
N GLU A 58 -4.48 18.38 -44.42
CA GLU A 58 -4.02 17.62 -45.59
C GLU A 58 -3.95 16.11 -45.35
N LYS A 59 -3.31 15.68 -44.26
CA LYS A 59 -3.19 14.26 -43.87
C LYS A 59 -4.55 13.56 -43.81
N TYR A 60 -5.60 14.27 -43.41
CA TYR A 60 -6.93 13.71 -43.18
C TYR A 60 -7.98 14.12 -44.22
N GLY A 61 -7.59 14.71 -45.35
CA GLY A 61 -8.52 15.09 -46.43
C GLY A 61 -9.48 16.22 -46.05
N ILE A 62 -9.14 17.01 -45.03
CA ILE A 62 -9.88 18.19 -44.59
C ILE A 62 -9.40 19.40 -45.41
N GLU A 63 -10.27 20.38 -45.63
CA GLU A 63 -9.89 21.63 -46.29
C GLU A 63 -8.79 22.35 -45.49
N LYS A 64 -7.72 22.78 -46.18
CA LYS A 64 -6.49 23.28 -45.55
C LYS A 64 -6.59 24.75 -45.13
N THR A 65 -7.62 25.08 -44.36
CA THR A 65 -7.90 26.44 -43.87
C THR A 65 -6.79 26.97 -42.96
N GLY A 66 -6.12 26.08 -42.20
CA GLY A 66 -5.22 26.44 -41.10
C GLY A 66 -5.93 26.91 -39.83
N ILE A 67 -7.27 26.84 -39.83
CA ILE A 67 -8.15 27.14 -38.71
C ILE A 67 -8.67 25.80 -38.17
N VAL A 68 -8.71 25.65 -36.85
CA VAL A 68 -9.35 24.47 -36.23
C VAL A 68 -10.85 24.69 -36.15
N ASP A 69 -11.48 24.52 -37.32
CA ASP A 69 -12.92 24.48 -37.51
C ASP A 69 -13.55 23.20 -36.93
N SER A 70 -14.87 23.08 -37.03
CA SER A 70 -15.63 21.94 -36.49
C SER A 70 -15.18 20.58 -37.04
N LYS A 71 -14.82 20.48 -38.33
CA LYS A 71 -14.35 19.24 -38.96
C LYS A 71 -12.94 18.87 -38.49
N THR A 72 -12.07 19.87 -38.37
CA THR A 72 -10.71 19.70 -37.84
C THR A 72 -10.77 19.27 -36.37
N MET A 73 -11.66 19.89 -35.59
CA MET A 73 -11.91 19.54 -34.18
C MET A 73 -12.48 18.12 -34.01
N GLU A 74 -13.46 17.73 -34.83
CA GLU A 74 -14.01 16.37 -34.87
C GLU A 74 -12.91 15.34 -35.14
N LYS A 75 -12.01 15.61 -36.10
CA LYS A 75 -10.89 14.73 -36.41
C LYS A 75 -9.86 14.65 -35.28
N LEU A 76 -9.50 15.76 -34.65
CA LEU A 76 -8.60 15.80 -33.49
C LEU A 76 -9.16 14.94 -32.34
N ASN A 77 -10.45 15.12 -32.01
CA ASN A 77 -11.15 14.32 -31.01
C ASN A 77 -11.18 12.82 -31.38
N GLY A 78 -11.42 12.50 -32.65
CA GLY A 78 -11.39 11.12 -33.14
C GLY A 78 -10.02 10.44 -33.05
N ILE A 79 -8.92 11.19 -33.14
CA ILE A 79 -7.55 10.66 -32.97
C ILE A 79 -7.25 10.43 -31.49
N LEU A 80 -7.67 11.34 -30.62
CA LEU A 80 -7.55 11.19 -29.17
C LEU A 80 -8.30 9.94 -28.67
N ASN A 81 -9.47 9.65 -29.23
CA ASN A 81 -10.24 8.44 -28.94
C ASN A 81 -9.65 7.15 -29.53
N ASN A 82 -8.77 7.25 -30.54
CA ASN A 82 -8.18 6.10 -31.27
C ASN A 82 -6.65 5.99 -31.09
N TRP A 83 -6.06 6.65 -30.08
CA TRP A 83 -4.63 6.51 -29.79
C TRP A 83 -4.35 5.07 -29.34
N PRO A 84 -3.33 4.37 -29.88
CA PRO A 84 -3.03 2.97 -29.56
C PRO A 84 -2.33 2.82 -28.19
N VAL A 85 -3.02 3.23 -27.14
CA VAL A 85 -2.99 2.54 -25.85
C VAL A 85 -4.24 1.66 -25.85
N ASP A 86 -4.15 0.43 -25.36
CA ASP A 86 -5.33 -0.41 -25.18
C ASP A 86 -6.16 0.15 -24.01
N TRP A 87 -7.05 1.11 -24.35
CA TRP A 87 -8.00 1.77 -23.44
C TRP A 87 -9.21 0.89 -23.10
N SER A 88 -9.00 -0.42 -22.91
CA SER A 88 -9.97 -1.32 -22.27
C SER A 88 -10.13 -1.03 -20.76
N PHE A 89 -9.82 0.19 -20.32
CA PHE A 89 -9.83 0.69 -18.95
C PHE A 89 -10.78 1.91 -18.92
N PRO A 90 -11.82 1.93 -18.06
CA PRO A 90 -12.80 3.00 -18.10
C PRO A 90 -12.16 4.36 -17.77
N ARG A 91 -12.41 5.36 -18.64
CA ARG A 91 -12.03 6.77 -18.38
C ARG A 91 -12.58 7.23 -17.02
N GLU A 92 -13.75 6.72 -16.67
CA GLU A 92 -14.50 7.01 -15.46
C GLU A 92 -13.78 6.48 -14.20
N LEU A 93 -13.18 5.29 -14.24
CA LEU A 93 -12.35 4.77 -13.14
C LEU A 93 -11.08 5.60 -12.95
N ILE A 94 -10.49 6.08 -14.03
CA ILE A 94 -9.30 6.96 -13.98
C ILE A 94 -9.67 8.31 -13.34
N LEU A 95 -10.81 8.89 -13.73
CA LEU A 95 -11.33 10.11 -13.10
C LEU A 95 -11.70 9.88 -11.63
N ALA A 96 -12.16 8.68 -11.26
CA ALA A 96 -12.43 8.29 -9.87
C ALA A 96 -11.14 8.22 -9.02
N ILE A 97 -10.05 7.64 -9.56
CA ILE A 97 -8.72 7.65 -8.95
C ILE A 97 -8.24 9.09 -8.75
N VAL A 98 -8.24 9.93 -9.81
CA VAL A 98 -7.84 11.35 -9.71
C VAL A 98 -8.69 12.13 -8.69
N ALA A 99 -9.99 11.83 -8.61
CA ALA A 99 -10.87 12.44 -7.61
C ALA A 99 -10.60 11.99 -6.17
N GLN A 100 -10.08 10.77 -6.00
CA GLN A 100 -9.66 10.24 -4.70
C GLN A 100 -8.35 10.91 -4.23
N GLU A 101 -7.38 11.07 -5.11
CA GLU A 101 -6.07 11.68 -4.80
C GLU A 101 -6.15 13.19 -4.50
N SER A 102 -7.06 13.91 -5.16
CA SER A 102 -7.16 15.37 -5.06
C SER A 102 -8.05 15.85 -3.90
N GLY A 103 -8.39 14.97 -2.96
CA GLY A 103 -9.30 15.24 -1.84
C GLY A 103 -8.59 15.24 -0.47
N PRO A 104 -8.96 16.11 0.48
CA PRO A 104 -8.40 16.05 1.82
C PRO A 104 -8.95 14.82 2.57
N GLY A 105 -8.16 13.74 2.59
CA GLY A 105 -8.35 12.61 3.50
C GLY A 105 -9.37 11.54 3.08
N GLY A 106 -9.70 11.43 1.80
CA GLY A 106 -10.34 10.22 1.24
C GLY A 106 -11.76 9.85 1.69
N HIS A 107 -12.34 10.52 2.68
CA HIS A 107 -13.66 10.23 3.25
C HIS A 107 -14.81 10.75 2.33
N PRO A 108 -15.98 10.09 2.29
CA PRO A 108 -17.09 10.42 1.37
C PRO A 108 -17.69 11.83 1.48
N ASP A 109 -17.52 12.51 2.62
CA ASP A 109 -18.05 13.86 2.86
C ASP A 109 -17.02 14.97 2.60
N TYR A 110 -15.77 14.58 2.34
CA TYR A 110 -14.66 15.48 2.06
C TYR A 110 -14.54 15.70 0.56
N THR A 111 -14.16 16.93 0.22
CA THR A 111 -14.57 17.52 -1.05
C THR A 111 -13.41 17.63 -2.01
N PHE A 112 -13.58 16.99 -3.16
CA PHE A 112 -12.73 17.16 -4.33
C PHE A 112 -12.65 18.63 -4.74
N SER A 113 -11.44 19.11 -5.01
CA SER A 113 -11.23 20.32 -5.79
C SER A 113 -10.16 20.00 -6.83
N ASN A 114 -10.51 20.07 -8.10
CA ASN A 114 -9.59 19.88 -9.24
C ASN A 114 -8.42 20.88 -9.27
N GLU A 115 -8.41 21.88 -8.38
CA GLU A 115 -7.30 22.82 -8.17
C GLU A 115 -6.63 22.71 -6.79
N PHE A 116 -7.15 21.87 -5.87
CA PHE A 116 -6.38 21.50 -4.69
C PHE A 116 -5.45 20.36 -5.05
N VAL A 117 -4.21 20.74 -5.24
CA VAL A 117 -3.12 19.84 -4.93
C VAL A 117 -2.87 19.95 -3.43
N SER A 118 -2.83 18.79 -2.78
CA SER A 118 -2.49 18.63 -1.37
C SER A 118 -1.10 19.18 -1.04
N TYR A 119 -0.93 19.54 0.23
CA TYR A 119 0.39 19.48 0.85
C TYR A 119 0.74 18.00 0.98
N ASP A 120 1.55 17.47 0.06
CA ASP A 120 2.07 16.11 0.18
C ASP A 120 3.60 16.09 0.16
N TYR A 121 4.17 15.14 0.88
CA TYR A 121 5.60 15.05 1.18
C TYR A 121 6.35 14.28 0.08
N GLY A 122 5.78 14.26 -1.13
CA GLY A 122 6.18 13.51 -2.31
C GLY A 122 5.37 12.22 -2.49
N HIS A 123 5.36 11.70 -3.74
CA HIS A 123 5.12 10.30 -4.16
C HIS A 123 3.85 9.96 -4.99
N GLY A 124 3.57 10.59 -6.14
CA GLY A 124 2.53 10.03 -7.04
C GLY A 124 2.57 10.43 -8.52
N VAL A 125 2.28 9.45 -9.40
CA VAL A 125 2.32 9.64 -10.86
C VAL A 125 1.03 10.23 -11.43
N MET A 126 0.01 10.51 -10.61
CA MET A 126 -1.12 11.39 -10.96
C MET A 126 -1.29 12.58 -10.01
N GLN A 127 -0.22 12.94 -9.28
CA GLN A 127 -0.16 14.17 -8.50
C GLN A 127 0.07 15.39 -9.41
N ILE A 128 -0.96 16.22 -9.54
CA ILE A 128 -0.91 17.59 -10.07
C ILE A 128 -0.16 18.47 -9.03
N THR A 129 0.39 19.67 -9.32
CA THR A 129 0.97 20.54 -8.25
C THR A 129 0.75 22.06 -8.36
N PHE A 130 0.28 22.66 -7.24
CA PHE A 130 0.09 24.09 -6.90
C PHE A 130 -1.34 24.67 -7.04
N ARG A 131 -1.75 25.45 -6.03
CA ARG A 131 -3.02 26.16 -5.91
C ARG A 131 -2.90 27.57 -6.50
N PRO A 132 -3.62 27.93 -7.57
CA PRO A 132 -3.51 29.25 -8.20
C PRO A 132 -3.99 30.38 -7.27
N MET A 133 -3.66 31.62 -7.64
CA MET A 133 -4.33 32.81 -7.09
C MET A 133 -5.79 32.82 -7.55
N SER A 134 -6.71 32.32 -6.73
CA SER A 134 -8.14 32.40 -7.00
C SER A 134 -8.77 33.68 -6.44
N SER A 135 -9.87 34.10 -7.05
CA SER A 135 -10.80 35.10 -6.51
C SER A 135 -12.24 34.60 -6.61
N ASP A 136 -12.39 33.27 -6.68
CA ASP A 136 -13.62 32.53 -6.93
C ASP A 136 -14.67 32.79 -5.86
N VAL A 137 -14.29 32.89 -4.58
CA VAL A 137 -15.23 33.24 -3.51
C VAL A 137 -15.75 34.67 -3.69
N LYS A 138 -14.87 35.63 -3.99
CA LYS A 138 -15.27 37.01 -4.26
C LYS A 138 -16.16 37.12 -5.51
N TYR A 139 -15.79 36.47 -6.60
CA TYR A 139 -16.57 36.49 -7.84
C TYR A 139 -17.91 35.76 -7.69
N LEU A 140 -17.96 34.69 -6.89
CA LEU A 140 -19.21 34.03 -6.50
C LEU A 140 -20.13 35.02 -5.79
N GLN A 141 -19.62 35.77 -4.82
CA GLN A 141 -20.38 36.81 -4.13
C GLN A 141 -20.87 37.90 -5.11
N VAL A 142 -20.05 38.33 -6.07
CA VAL A 142 -20.46 39.30 -7.12
C VAL A 142 -21.62 38.77 -7.98
N VAL A 143 -21.59 37.48 -8.35
CA VAL A 143 -22.66 36.85 -9.13
C VAL A 143 -23.92 36.67 -8.29
N LEU A 144 -23.82 36.16 -7.07
CA LEU A 144 -24.94 36.02 -6.14
C LEU A 144 -25.60 37.36 -5.80
N ASN A 145 -24.81 38.43 -5.64
CA ASN A 145 -25.28 39.79 -5.40
C ASN A 145 -25.86 40.48 -6.64
N SER A 146 -25.76 39.88 -7.83
CA SER A 146 -26.36 40.44 -9.06
C SER A 146 -27.88 40.24 -9.13
N ASP A 147 -28.43 39.37 -8.27
CA ASP A 147 -29.84 38.97 -8.23
C ASP A 147 -30.37 39.11 -6.79
N PRO A 148 -31.44 39.91 -6.54
CA PRO A 148 -31.98 40.13 -5.20
C PRO A 148 -32.40 38.84 -4.46
N ASP A 149 -32.83 37.80 -5.19
CA ASP A 149 -33.27 36.54 -4.57
C ASP A 149 -32.09 35.73 -4.03
N THR A 150 -30.88 35.94 -4.57
CA THR A 150 -29.66 35.20 -4.19
C THR A 150 -28.65 36.08 -3.46
N GLN A 151 -29.00 37.31 -3.11
CA GLN A 151 -28.10 38.26 -2.46
C GLN A 151 -27.51 37.70 -1.16
N VAL A 152 -26.20 37.89 -0.97
CA VAL A 152 -25.41 37.40 0.16
C VAL A 152 -25.75 38.19 1.44
N ALA A 153 -25.73 39.52 1.34
CA ALA A 153 -26.13 40.42 2.41
C ALA A 153 -26.65 41.76 1.84
N THR A 154 -27.54 42.41 2.56
CA THR A 154 -28.04 43.76 2.22
C THR A 154 -27.08 44.88 2.65
N SER A 155 -26.19 44.59 3.60
CA SER A 155 -25.14 45.50 4.09
C SER A 155 -24.06 44.70 4.83
N GLY A 156 -22.89 45.32 5.03
CA GLY A 156 -21.75 44.68 5.69
C GLY A 156 -20.93 43.80 4.74
N ASP A 157 -20.13 42.90 5.31
CA ASP A 157 -19.25 42.01 4.56
C ASP A 157 -20.06 41.06 3.67
N GLY A 158 -19.63 40.94 2.41
CA GLY A 158 -20.30 40.13 1.39
C GLY A 158 -21.48 40.81 0.69
N SER A 159 -21.93 41.99 1.13
CA SER A 159 -22.96 42.78 0.42
C SER A 159 -22.43 43.40 -0.89
N PRO A 160 -23.30 43.91 -1.81
CA PRO A 160 -22.86 44.47 -3.08
C PRO A 160 -21.80 45.57 -2.95
N GLY A 161 -20.66 45.40 -3.60
CA GLY A 161 -19.50 46.32 -3.51
C GLY A 161 -18.68 46.17 -2.21
N LYS A 162 -19.00 45.16 -1.40
CA LYS A 162 -18.27 44.73 -0.19
C LYS A 162 -18.00 43.23 -0.21
N GLU A 163 -17.90 42.64 -1.41
CA GLU A 163 -17.59 41.24 -1.60
C GLU A 163 -16.24 40.89 -0.97
N THR A 164 -16.19 39.74 -0.32
CA THR A 164 -15.07 39.26 0.45
C THR A 164 -14.46 38.02 -0.19
N HIS A 165 -13.22 37.78 0.21
CA HIS A 165 -12.46 36.59 -0.13
C HIS A 165 -12.73 35.41 0.82
N ASN A 166 -13.82 35.44 1.60
CA ASN A 166 -14.18 34.42 2.60
C ASN A 166 -15.58 33.86 2.34
N PHE A 167 -15.71 32.54 2.19
CA PHE A 167 -17.00 31.87 2.00
C PHE A 167 -17.57 31.59 3.38
N GLY A 168 -18.37 32.54 3.89
CA GLY A 168 -19.01 32.43 5.20
C GLY A 168 -20.41 31.81 5.17
N PRO A 169 -21.08 31.72 6.34
CA PRO A 169 -22.46 31.23 6.45
C PRO A 169 -23.45 31.98 5.54
N LEU A 170 -23.27 33.29 5.37
CA LEU A 170 -24.11 34.11 4.48
C LEU A 170 -23.93 33.75 3.00
N THR A 171 -22.69 33.44 2.57
CA THR A 171 -22.39 32.98 1.22
C THR A 171 -23.03 31.60 0.96
N LYS A 172 -22.97 30.70 1.95
CA LYS A 172 -23.66 29.41 1.89
C LYS A 172 -25.16 29.58 1.70
N ILE A 173 -25.83 30.36 2.57
CA ILE A 173 -27.27 30.64 2.48
C ILE A 173 -27.64 31.24 1.11
N ALA A 174 -26.80 32.09 0.54
CA ALA A 174 -26.99 32.62 -0.80
C ALA A 174 -26.86 31.55 -1.91
N VAL A 175 -25.90 30.64 -1.80
CA VAL A 175 -25.79 29.47 -2.69
C VAL A 175 -27.02 28.54 -2.54
N GLU A 176 -27.55 28.34 -1.34
CA GLU A 176 -28.79 27.56 -1.15
C GLU A 176 -29.99 28.19 -1.86
N LYS A 177 -30.15 29.51 -1.77
CA LYS A 177 -31.18 30.26 -2.53
C LYS A 177 -30.96 30.15 -4.04
N PHE A 178 -29.72 30.24 -4.50
CA PHE A 178 -29.36 30.08 -5.91
C PHE A 178 -29.71 28.69 -6.43
N GLN A 179 -29.33 27.64 -5.71
CA GLN A 179 -29.64 26.25 -6.05
C GLN A 179 -31.16 26.02 -6.11
N LYS A 180 -31.91 26.57 -5.16
CA LYS A 180 -33.38 26.56 -5.17
C LYS A 180 -33.96 27.28 -6.40
N LYS A 181 -33.48 28.50 -6.68
CA LYS A 181 -33.96 29.36 -7.77
C LYS A 181 -33.77 28.71 -9.14
N TYR A 182 -32.67 27.99 -9.35
CA TYR A 182 -32.36 27.30 -10.59
C TYR A 182 -32.71 25.80 -10.59
N ASN A 183 -33.44 25.32 -9.57
CA ASN A 183 -33.87 23.91 -9.42
C ASN A 183 -32.71 22.92 -9.59
N LEU A 184 -31.59 23.18 -8.90
CA LEU A 184 -30.38 22.37 -8.98
C LEU A 184 -30.45 21.19 -7.99
N PRO A 185 -30.00 19.98 -8.38
CA PRO A 185 -30.15 18.76 -7.58
C PRO A 185 -29.42 18.80 -6.23
N GLU A 186 -28.44 19.71 -6.08
CA GLU A 186 -27.73 19.96 -4.83
C GLU A 186 -28.64 20.54 -3.73
N TYR A 187 -29.75 21.21 -4.08
CA TYR A 187 -30.66 21.81 -3.09
C TYR A 187 -31.38 20.76 -2.23
N ASP A 188 -31.80 19.64 -2.82
CA ASP A 188 -32.56 18.61 -2.11
C ASP A 188 -31.67 17.65 -1.30
N ASN A 189 -30.36 17.64 -1.57
CA ASN A 189 -29.39 16.82 -0.85
C ASN A 189 -28.72 17.60 0.29
N GLU A 190 -29.05 17.27 1.54
CA GLU A 190 -28.56 17.96 2.74
C GLU A 190 -27.02 18.03 2.84
N LYS A 191 -26.30 17.00 2.40
CA LYS A 191 -24.83 16.98 2.39
C LYS A 191 -24.21 17.90 1.32
N ARG A 192 -24.99 18.34 0.33
CA ARG A 192 -24.53 19.12 -0.85
C ARG A 192 -25.11 20.54 -0.90
N ARG A 193 -26.25 20.77 -0.26
CA ARG A 193 -26.92 22.07 -0.12
C ARG A 193 -25.95 23.16 0.35
N GLY A 194 -25.92 24.28 -0.39
CA GLY A 194 -25.09 25.44 -0.07
C GLY A 194 -23.61 25.33 -0.43
N LYS A 195 -23.19 24.23 -1.05
CA LYS A 195 -21.85 24.03 -1.65
C LYS A 195 -21.94 24.17 -3.17
N VAL A 196 -20.87 24.57 -3.85
CA VAL A 196 -20.83 24.78 -5.30
C VAL A 196 -20.14 23.58 -5.98
N TYR A 197 -20.90 22.50 -6.25
CA TYR A 197 -20.43 21.39 -7.09
C TYR A 197 -20.67 21.69 -8.59
N PHE A 198 -20.37 20.69 -9.45
CA PHE A 198 -20.48 20.79 -10.90
C PHE A 198 -21.80 21.43 -11.42
N PRO A 199 -23.02 21.09 -10.93
CA PRO A 199 -24.25 21.67 -11.46
C PRO A 199 -24.38 23.17 -11.14
N THR A 200 -24.15 23.58 -9.89
CA THR A 200 -24.11 25.00 -9.47
C THR A 200 -23.04 25.78 -10.23
N ARG A 201 -21.82 25.23 -10.33
CA ARG A 201 -20.71 25.82 -11.07
C ARG A 201 -21.04 26.03 -12.56
N THR A 202 -21.64 25.02 -13.19
CA THR A 202 -22.11 25.09 -14.58
C THR A 202 -23.14 26.20 -14.78
N LYS A 203 -24.12 26.32 -13.87
CA LYS A 203 -25.14 27.37 -13.96
C LYS A 203 -24.57 28.77 -13.73
N LEU A 204 -23.63 28.93 -12.80
CA LEU A 204 -22.91 30.19 -12.60
C LEU A 204 -22.13 30.60 -13.86
N ASN A 205 -21.43 29.65 -14.51
CA ASN A 205 -20.70 29.91 -15.76
C ASN A 205 -21.62 30.25 -16.94
N GLU A 206 -22.78 29.60 -17.04
CA GLU A 206 -23.82 29.94 -18.02
C GLU A 206 -24.30 31.39 -17.84
N LEU A 207 -24.53 31.83 -16.60
CA LEU A 207 -24.90 33.21 -16.28
C LEU A 207 -23.77 34.20 -16.57
N LEU A 208 -22.51 33.83 -16.31
CA LEU A 208 -21.33 34.62 -16.66
C LEU A 208 -21.19 34.83 -18.18
N GLU A 209 -21.28 33.77 -18.98
CA GLU A 209 -21.16 33.88 -20.45
C GLU A 209 -22.33 34.70 -21.04
N ASN A 210 -23.57 34.45 -20.59
CA ASN A 210 -24.76 35.19 -21.02
C ASN A 210 -24.72 36.69 -20.68
N ASN A 211 -23.90 37.12 -19.73
CA ASN A 211 -23.83 38.51 -19.24
C ASN A 211 -22.39 39.04 -19.17
N ARG A 212 -21.48 38.53 -20.02
CA ARG A 212 -20.02 38.66 -19.88
C ARG A 212 -19.53 40.10 -19.64
N GLU A 213 -19.97 41.06 -20.46
CA GLU A 213 -19.58 42.47 -20.32
C GLU A 213 -20.15 43.15 -19.06
N SER A 214 -21.31 42.70 -18.55
CA SER A 214 -21.88 43.22 -17.30
C SER A 214 -21.03 42.78 -16.09
N PHE A 215 -20.61 41.51 -16.06
CA PHE A 215 -19.74 40.99 -15.01
C PHE A 215 -18.30 41.50 -15.10
N ARG A 216 -17.80 41.75 -16.33
CA ARG A 216 -16.53 42.46 -16.56
C ARG A 216 -16.49 43.83 -15.89
N ASN A 217 -17.56 44.61 -16.05
CA ASN A 217 -17.69 45.93 -15.41
C ASN A 217 -17.79 45.86 -13.87
N LYS A 218 -18.07 44.67 -13.30
CA LYS A 218 -18.03 44.38 -11.87
C LYS A 218 -16.70 43.75 -11.41
N GLY A 219 -15.68 43.69 -12.27
CA GLY A 219 -14.33 43.24 -11.93
C GLY A 219 -14.04 41.76 -12.15
N ILE A 220 -14.93 41.01 -12.82
CA ILE A 220 -14.68 39.60 -13.20
C ILE A 220 -13.92 39.57 -14.55
N PRO A 221 -12.76 38.89 -14.68
CA PRO A 221 -12.01 38.82 -15.95
C PRO A 221 -12.81 38.23 -17.12
N LEU A 222 -12.53 38.67 -18.34
CA LEU A 222 -13.23 38.21 -19.56
C LEU A 222 -13.00 36.74 -19.90
N ASP A 223 -11.98 36.11 -19.31
CA ASP A 223 -11.57 34.72 -19.43
C ASP A 223 -11.87 33.88 -18.17
N PHE A 224 -12.27 34.49 -17.06
CA PHE A 224 -12.61 33.78 -15.83
C PHE A 224 -13.86 32.89 -15.98
N ASN A 225 -13.79 31.66 -15.49
CA ASN A 225 -14.95 30.84 -15.19
C ASN A 225 -14.76 30.28 -13.78
N PHE A 226 -15.85 29.96 -13.09
CA PHE A 226 -15.77 29.17 -11.87
C PHE A 226 -15.27 27.77 -12.24
N GLU A 227 -14.09 27.42 -11.76
CA GLU A 227 -13.46 26.12 -11.97
C GLU A 227 -13.16 25.42 -10.64
N GLU A 228 -13.13 26.13 -9.51
CA GLU A 228 -13.05 25.55 -8.16
C GLU A 228 -14.39 24.94 -7.68
N PHE A 229 -14.31 23.93 -6.81
CA PHE A 229 -15.40 23.56 -5.89
C PHE A 229 -15.40 24.52 -4.69
N LEU A 230 -16.54 25.12 -4.30
CA LEU A 230 -16.58 26.13 -3.22
C LEU A 230 -17.53 25.74 -2.07
N PHE A 231 -17.12 26.02 -0.83
CA PHE A 231 -17.87 25.65 0.38
C PHE A 231 -17.59 26.56 1.58
N GLU A 232 -18.46 26.52 2.58
CA GLU A 232 -18.33 27.25 3.84
C GLU A 232 -17.00 26.99 4.55
N GLY A 233 -16.25 28.05 4.83
CA GLY A 233 -14.89 28.01 5.37
C GLY A 233 -13.78 28.26 4.33
N ARG A 234 -14.09 28.23 3.03
CA ARG A 234 -13.10 28.55 1.97
C ARG A 234 -12.66 30.01 2.02
N LYS A 235 -11.39 30.23 1.66
CA LYS A 235 -10.79 31.56 1.49
C LYS A 235 -9.97 31.60 0.20
N ASP A 236 -10.12 32.66 -0.58
CA ASP A 236 -9.31 32.93 -1.77
C ASP A 236 -7.83 33.18 -1.38
N ILE A 237 -6.89 33.00 -2.33
CA ILE A 237 -5.47 33.33 -2.13
C ILE A 237 -5.10 34.55 -2.98
N ILE A 238 -4.66 35.61 -2.29
CA ILE A 238 -4.25 36.90 -2.85
C ILE A 238 -2.89 37.25 -2.22
N LYS A 239 -1.79 37.15 -2.98
CA LYS A 239 -0.44 37.44 -2.48
C LYS A 239 0.45 38.00 -3.60
N GLU A 240 0.64 39.32 -3.60
CA GLU A 240 1.38 40.04 -4.65
C GLU A 240 2.87 39.66 -4.77
N ASP A 241 3.42 38.93 -3.80
CA ASP A 241 4.83 38.51 -3.70
C ASP A 241 5.12 37.09 -4.23
N ALA A 242 4.12 36.32 -4.65
CA ALA A 242 4.29 34.94 -5.13
C ALA A 242 4.81 34.85 -6.58
N THR A 243 6.07 35.24 -6.81
CA THR A 243 6.76 34.95 -8.07
C THR A 243 7.07 33.46 -8.18
N PHE A 244 6.33 32.69 -9.00
CA PHE A 244 6.69 31.31 -9.33
C PHE A 244 6.82 31.03 -10.84
N ASP A 245 8.10 30.91 -11.20
CA ASP A 245 8.80 30.30 -12.34
C ASP A 245 8.21 30.30 -13.78
N LEU A 246 9.09 30.69 -14.70
CA LEU A 246 8.85 30.87 -16.12
C LEU A 246 9.78 29.97 -16.96
N ARG A 247 9.22 28.85 -17.46
CA ARG A 247 9.73 28.07 -18.62
C ARG A 247 11.02 27.26 -18.37
N GLY A 248 11.14 26.13 -19.07
CA GLY A 248 12.30 25.23 -19.01
C GLY A 248 11.85 23.77 -19.07
N GLU A 249 11.06 23.35 -20.06
CA GLU A 249 11.52 23.07 -21.45
C GLU A 249 12.58 21.95 -21.52
N GLY A 250 12.15 20.70 -21.81
CA GLY A 250 12.95 19.74 -22.60
C GLY A 250 13.44 18.42 -21.98
N SER A 251 13.30 18.16 -20.68
CA SER A 251 14.06 17.10 -19.98
C SER A 251 13.48 15.67 -20.04
N ARG A 252 13.98 14.83 -20.95
CA ARG A 252 13.75 13.36 -20.92
C ARG A 252 14.49 12.75 -19.69
N VAL A 253 13.75 12.14 -18.76
CA VAL A 253 14.08 11.97 -17.31
C VAL A 253 15.06 10.82 -16.94
N ASN A 254 15.95 11.01 -15.92
CA ASN A 254 16.26 10.03 -14.84
C ASN A 254 17.08 10.61 -13.61
N ILE A 255 17.28 9.85 -12.49
CA ILE A 255 17.77 10.29 -11.12
C ILE A 255 18.33 9.12 -10.24
N PRO A 256 18.80 9.21 -8.94
CA PRO A 256 19.51 10.18 -8.02
C PRO A 256 20.73 9.58 -7.21
N PRO A 257 21.39 10.34 -6.26
CA PRO A 257 22.20 9.76 -5.16
C PRO A 257 22.22 10.44 -3.74
N CYS A 258 22.49 9.66 -2.66
CA CYS A 258 22.85 10.05 -1.25
C CYS A 258 23.91 9.05 -0.62
N THR A 259 24.37 9.19 0.63
CA THR A 259 25.50 8.39 1.24
C THR A 259 25.26 7.90 2.70
N ASN A 260 26.01 6.87 3.15
CA ASN A 260 25.90 6.23 4.48
C ASN A 260 26.99 6.71 5.48
N VAL A 261 26.65 6.98 6.77
CA VAL A 261 27.60 7.10 7.90
C VAL A 261 26.92 6.67 9.23
N LYS A 262 27.68 6.10 10.18
CA LYS A 262 27.21 5.68 11.53
C LYS A 262 26.97 6.87 12.49
N THR A 263 26.03 6.72 13.42
CA THR A 263 25.78 7.63 14.56
C THR A 263 26.27 7.05 15.89
N PHE A 264 26.46 7.92 16.89
CA PHE A 264 26.92 7.60 18.26
C PHE A 264 25.88 8.15 19.27
N ASN A 265 24.87 7.34 19.63
CA ASN A 265 24.15 7.38 20.93
C ASN A 265 23.07 6.29 20.99
N TRP A 266 22.48 6.08 22.17
CA TRP A 266 22.22 4.75 22.73
C TRP A 266 20.75 4.35 22.95
N GLU A 267 19.76 4.98 22.30
CA GLU A 267 18.33 4.66 22.53
C GLU A 267 17.47 4.37 21.28
N ASP A 268 17.99 4.48 20.04
CA ASP A 268 17.23 4.16 18.82
C ASP A 268 17.89 3.06 17.98
N LYS A 269 17.39 1.81 18.09
CA LYS A 269 17.74 0.70 17.18
C LYS A 269 16.92 0.80 15.88
N ASN A 270 17.41 1.47 14.84
CA ASN A 270 16.92 1.29 13.45
C ASN A 270 17.89 1.87 12.39
N TYR A 271 18.10 1.15 11.29
CA TYR A 271 19.00 1.56 10.20
C TYR A 271 18.28 2.44 9.14
N PHE A 272 18.47 3.77 9.18
CA PHE A 272 17.86 4.71 8.22
C PHE A 272 18.89 5.44 7.33
N LYS A 273 18.45 5.87 6.13
CA LYS A 273 19.26 6.65 5.16
C LYS A 273 18.82 8.12 5.16
N HIS A 274 19.72 9.04 5.52
CA HIS A 274 19.45 10.49 5.50
C HIS A 274 19.64 11.13 4.11
N CYS A 275 18.72 12.04 3.75
CA CYS A 275 18.94 13.09 2.75
C CYS A 275 18.28 14.38 3.30
N TYR A 276 19.01 15.49 3.42
CA TYR A 276 18.58 16.69 4.17
C TYR A 276 18.05 17.85 3.28
N GLN A 277 17.13 18.67 3.81
CA GLN A 277 16.81 20.02 3.30
C GLN A 277 17.00 21.05 4.41
N TYR A 278 17.61 22.20 4.09
CA TYR A 278 17.82 23.31 5.04
C TYR A 278 16.54 24.14 5.19
N ASP A 279 16.17 24.50 6.42
CA ASP A 279 15.08 25.43 6.70
C ASP A 279 15.62 26.83 7.05
N ASP A 280 15.30 27.79 6.19
CA ASP A 280 15.69 29.19 6.33
C ASP A 280 15.07 29.90 7.56
N LYS A 281 14.10 29.28 8.25
CA LYS A 281 13.41 29.87 9.42
C LYS A 281 13.99 29.43 10.76
N SER A 282 14.40 28.17 10.90
CA SER A 282 14.99 27.61 12.12
C SER A 282 16.53 27.70 12.14
N GLY A 283 17.17 27.76 10.97
CA GLY A 283 18.63 27.73 10.85
C GLY A 283 19.26 26.34 11.07
N TYR A 284 18.43 25.29 11.10
CA TYR A 284 18.84 23.89 11.21
C TYR A 284 18.21 23.06 10.08
N PHE A 285 18.65 21.82 9.93
CA PHE A 285 18.07 20.86 8.98
C PHE A 285 16.99 20.03 9.71
N GLU A 286 15.73 20.15 9.30
CA GLU A 286 14.63 19.35 9.86
C GLU A 286 14.42 18.02 9.12
N TYR A 287 13.76 17.07 9.79
CA TYR A 287 13.61 15.68 9.36
C TYR A 287 12.52 15.47 8.30
N LYS A 288 12.80 14.62 7.31
CA LYS A 288 11.80 13.89 6.52
C LYS A 288 12.26 12.46 6.28
N GLU A 289 11.35 11.51 6.44
CA GLU A 289 11.51 10.13 5.95
C GLU A 289 11.48 10.11 4.41
N TYR A 290 12.24 9.20 3.78
CA TYR A 290 12.16 8.98 2.33
C TYR A 290 12.52 7.53 1.97
N LYS A 291 11.64 6.82 1.25
CA LYS A 291 11.94 5.50 0.65
C LYS A 291 12.64 5.69 -0.72
N PRO A 292 13.73 4.99 -1.03
CA PRO A 292 14.59 5.34 -2.16
C PRO A 292 14.33 4.52 -3.43
N HIS A 293 14.26 5.22 -4.58
CA HIS A 293 14.57 4.64 -5.90
C HIS A 293 15.90 5.24 -6.42
N ARG A 294 16.79 4.43 -7.04
CA ARG A 294 18.16 4.82 -7.43
C ARG A 294 18.64 3.97 -8.64
N TYR A 295 19.33 4.43 -9.70
CA TYR A 295 20.38 5.46 -9.93
C TYR A 295 20.26 6.09 -11.36
N TYR A 296 20.73 7.33 -11.65
CA TYR A 296 22.12 7.72 -12.00
C TYR A 296 22.34 9.27 -12.14
N ASN A 297 23.58 9.73 -11.93
CA ASN A 297 24.28 10.96 -12.41
C ASN A 297 23.67 12.40 -12.30
N ASN A 298 24.19 13.20 -11.35
CA ASN A 298 24.41 14.67 -11.40
C ASN A 298 23.47 15.55 -12.27
N GLN A 299 22.14 15.45 -12.08
CA GLN A 299 21.16 16.30 -12.77
C GLN A 299 20.16 16.94 -11.79
N ILE A 300 19.63 18.11 -12.19
CA ILE A 300 18.66 18.92 -11.42
C ILE A 300 17.24 18.59 -11.90
N LEU A 301 16.30 18.43 -10.98
CA LEU A 301 14.92 17.99 -11.24
C LEU A 301 13.90 19.12 -11.27
N LYS A 302 12.76 18.88 -11.93
CA LYS A 302 11.61 19.81 -12.02
C LYS A 302 10.27 19.06 -11.98
N TYR A 303 9.28 19.67 -11.34
CA TYR A 303 7.93 19.13 -11.10
C TYR A 303 6.98 19.22 -12.32
N TYR A 304 5.87 18.48 -12.31
CA TYR A 304 4.76 18.70 -13.22
C TYR A 304 4.10 20.06 -12.94
N THR A 305 3.83 20.85 -13.98
CA THR A 305 3.15 22.15 -13.85
C THR A 305 1.64 21.98 -13.73
N ASN A 306 0.93 22.84 -12.97
CA ASN A 306 -0.53 22.90 -12.98
C ASN A 306 -1.07 23.58 -14.26
N THR A 307 -0.73 23.01 -15.41
CA THR A 307 -1.32 23.33 -16.71
C THR A 307 -2.09 22.11 -17.19
N SER A 308 -3.09 22.30 -18.05
CA SER A 308 -3.83 21.17 -18.65
C SER A 308 -2.90 20.16 -19.35
N GLN A 309 -1.73 20.62 -19.85
CA GLN A 309 -0.66 19.75 -20.36
C GLN A 309 0.03 18.95 -19.25
N GLY A 310 0.44 19.60 -18.15
CA GLY A 310 1.13 18.95 -17.05
C GLY A 310 0.25 17.89 -16.39
N ILE A 311 -1.03 18.23 -16.14
CA ILE A 311 -2.08 17.32 -15.68
C ILE A 311 -2.24 16.13 -16.64
N TYR A 312 -2.42 16.39 -17.94
CA TYR A 312 -2.60 15.33 -18.93
C TYR A 312 -1.37 14.42 -19.04
N ALA A 313 -0.16 14.98 -19.03
CA ALA A 313 1.08 14.21 -19.12
C ALA A 313 1.27 13.31 -17.89
N ASN A 314 1.06 13.87 -16.70
CA ASN A 314 1.06 13.18 -15.41
C ASN A 314 0.05 12.00 -15.42
N ILE A 315 -1.24 12.26 -15.66
CA ILE A 315 -2.27 11.21 -15.79
C ILE A 315 -1.88 10.13 -16.82
N LYS A 316 -1.53 10.53 -18.05
CA LYS A 316 -1.23 9.59 -19.14
C LYS A 316 0.05 8.76 -18.89
N ASP A 317 1.10 9.34 -18.31
CA ASP A 317 2.33 8.61 -18.01
C ASP A 317 2.18 7.72 -16.75
N GLY A 318 1.42 8.15 -15.75
CA GLY A 318 1.05 7.32 -14.59
C GLY A 318 0.20 6.12 -14.97
N LEU A 319 -0.79 6.30 -15.84
CA LEU A 319 -1.61 5.19 -16.35
C LEU A 319 -0.77 4.16 -17.08
N ARG A 320 0.19 4.60 -17.90
CA ARG A 320 1.08 3.69 -18.62
C ARG A 320 1.97 2.89 -17.66
N VAL A 321 2.56 3.53 -16.65
CA VAL A 321 3.40 2.85 -15.65
C VAL A 321 2.60 1.78 -14.90
N LEU A 322 1.36 2.09 -14.50
CA LEU A 322 0.52 1.12 -13.79
C LEU A 322 -0.02 0.03 -14.73
N GLN A 323 -0.42 0.36 -15.96
CA GLN A 323 -0.85 -0.63 -16.95
C GLN A 323 0.28 -1.61 -17.29
N GLU A 324 1.49 -1.11 -17.58
CA GLU A 324 2.66 -1.95 -17.88
C GLU A 324 3.03 -2.86 -16.70
N LYS A 325 2.84 -2.38 -15.45
CA LYS A 325 2.99 -3.20 -14.23
C LYS A 325 1.98 -4.36 -14.23
N TYR A 326 0.68 -4.10 -14.29
CA TYR A 326 -0.36 -5.11 -13.95
C TYR A 326 -0.90 -5.98 -15.12
N LYS A 327 -0.50 -5.76 -16.37
CA LYS A 327 -1.06 -6.37 -17.61
C LYS A 327 -0.97 -7.91 -17.77
N ALA A 328 -0.35 -8.65 -16.85
CA ALA A 328 -0.07 -10.09 -17.03
C ALA A 328 -0.49 -10.98 -15.85
N ARG A 329 -1.18 -10.43 -14.84
CA ARG A 329 -1.20 -10.98 -13.48
C ARG A 329 -2.51 -11.66 -13.05
N CYS A 330 -3.40 -12.00 -13.98
CA CYS A 330 -4.69 -12.61 -13.68
C CYS A 330 -4.82 -14.00 -14.33
N PRO A 331 -5.61 -14.91 -13.74
CA PRO A 331 -5.85 -16.23 -14.32
C PRO A 331 -6.73 -16.08 -15.57
N LYS A 332 -6.62 -17.03 -16.50
CA LYS A 332 -7.46 -17.04 -17.72
C LYS A 332 -8.94 -17.31 -17.44
N GLU A 333 -9.24 -17.96 -16.31
CA GLU A 333 -10.58 -18.31 -15.88
C GLU A 333 -11.13 -17.25 -14.94
N SER A 334 -12.42 -16.92 -15.07
CA SER A 334 -13.07 -15.92 -14.23
C SER A 334 -13.28 -16.44 -12.81
N ILE A 335 -13.16 -15.54 -11.83
CA ILE A 335 -13.43 -15.84 -10.41
C ILE A 335 -14.87 -15.44 -10.10
N TYR A 336 -15.57 -16.22 -9.27
CA TYR A 336 -16.92 -15.91 -8.80
C TYR A 336 -16.91 -15.61 -7.30
N ARG A 337 -17.36 -14.41 -6.91
CA ARG A 337 -17.50 -13.97 -5.50
C ARG A 337 -18.75 -13.10 -5.34
N GLU A 338 -19.49 -13.31 -4.25
CA GLU A 338 -20.74 -12.58 -3.90
C GLU A 338 -21.77 -12.46 -5.06
N GLY A 339 -21.80 -13.42 -5.99
CA GLY A 339 -22.70 -13.41 -7.15
C GLY A 339 -22.18 -12.67 -8.39
N TYR A 340 -20.97 -12.12 -8.35
CA TYR A 340 -20.33 -11.42 -9.48
C TYR A 340 -19.21 -12.24 -10.11
N GLU A 341 -19.13 -12.19 -11.44
CA GLU A 341 -18.02 -12.73 -12.23
C GLU A 341 -16.91 -11.67 -12.38
N PHE A 342 -15.71 -12.02 -11.93
CA PHE A 342 -14.47 -11.25 -12.08
C PHE A 342 -13.66 -11.84 -13.23
N THR A 343 -13.71 -11.17 -14.38
CA THR A 343 -12.86 -11.55 -15.52
C THR A 343 -11.40 -11.16 -15.24
N CYS A 344 -10.45 -11.77 -15.95
CA CYS A 344 -9.04 -11.34 -15.92
C CYS A 344 -8.91 -9.81 -16.10
N ARG A 345 -9.72 -9.22 -17.01
CA ARG A 345 -9.72 -7.77 -17.25
C ARG A 345 -10.23 -6.95 -16.07
N ASP A 346 -11.12 -7.49 -15.24
CA ASP A 346 -11.56 -6.81 -14.02
C ASP A 346 -10.49 -6.88 -12.93
N ILE A 347 -9.77 -7.99 -12.80
CA ILE A 347 -8.61 -8.12 -11.90
C ILE A 347 -7.52 -7.12 -12.28
N GLU A 348 -7.20 -6.97 -13.57
CA GLU A 348 -6.28 -5.91 -14.03
C GLU A 348 -6.74 -4.51 -13.61
N LYS A 349 -8.05 -4.22 -13.68
CA LYS A 349 -8.60 -2.93 -13.23
C LYS A 349 -8.42 -2.73 -11.73
N ILE A 350 -8.70 -3.75 -10.93
CA ILE A 350 -8.63 -3.70 -9.47
C ILE A 350 -7.16 -3.58 -9.02
N LEU A 351 -6.26 -4.41 -9.54
CA LEU A 351 -4.83 -4.34 -9.22
C LEU A 351 -4.19 -3.01 -9.63
N MET A 352 -4.54 -2.45 -10.80
CA MET A 352 -4.05 -1.13 -11.21
C MET A 352 -4.57 -0.01 -10.29
N THR A 353 -5.82 -0.14 -9.82
CA THR A 353 -6.41 0.80 -8.85
C THR A 353 -5.71 0.68 -7.50
N TRP A 354 -5.56 -0.52 -6.96
CA TRP A 354 -4.92 -0.76 -5.66
C TRP A 354 -3.44 -0.36 -5.65
N GLY A 355 -2.75 -0.71 -6.73
CA GLY A 355 -1.34 -0.43 -6.96
C GLY A 355 -1.01 1.04 -7.22
N TYR A 356 -2.02 1.88 -7.50
CA TYR A 356 -1.82 3.32 -7.57
C TYR A 356 -1.23 3.87 -6.26
N ASN A 357 -1.77 3.40 -5.12
CA ASN A 357 -1.37 3.82 -3.78
C ASN A 357 -0.48 2.78 -3.08
N GLY A 358 0.35 2.06 -3.85
CA GLY A 358 1.41 1.19 -3.31
C GLY A 358 0.97 -0.13 -2.69
N ILE A 359 -0.24 -0.63 -2.99
CA ILE A 359 -0.80 -1.90 -2.45
C ILE A 359 -0.80 -1.89 -0.92
N VAL A 360 -1.74 -1.15 -0.34
CA VAL A 360 -1.98 -1.05 1.12
C VAL A 360 -3.44 -1.34 1.43
N ILE A 361 -3.74 -1.94 2.59
CA ILE A 361 -5.11 -2.31 2.95
C ILE A 361 -5.96 -1.09 3.27
N THR A 362 -5.42 -0.15 4.05
CA THR A 362 -6.06 1.10 4.45
C THR A 362 -5.15 2.29 4.16
N ASP A 363 -5.73 3.48 3.97
CA ASP A 363 -4.97 4.72 4.09
C ASP A 363 -4.87 5.17 5.56
N ARG A 364 -4.26 6.33 5.82
CA ARG A 364 -4.10 6.93 7.16
C ARG A 364 -5.42 7.06 7.96
N TRP A 365 -6.57 6.97 7.32
CA TRP A 365 -7.90 7.14 7.92
C TRP A 365 -8.66 5.84 8.14
N GLY A 366 -8.09 4.69 7.78
CA GLY A 366 -8.62 3.37 8.14
C GLY A 366 -9.57 2.71 7.15
N ASP A 367 -9.92 3.34 6.02
CA ASP A 367 -10.70 2.68 4.96
C ASP A 367 -9.85 2.28 3.74
N SER A 368 -10.29 1.25 3.03
CA SER A 368 -9.59 0.68 1.87
C SER A 368 -9.58 1.60 0.66
N TYR A 369 -8.43 1.67 -0.02
CA TYR A 369 -8.26 2.48 -1.22
C TYR A 369 -9.23 2.06 -2.34
N LEU A 370 -9.44 0.75 -2.52
CA LEU A 370 -10.39 0.21 -3.49
C LEU A 370 -11.83 0.65 -3.22
N TYR A 371 -12.25 0.62 -1.95
CA TYR A 371 -13.55 1.12 -1.50
C TYR A 371 -13.69 2.64 -1.74
N LYS A 372 -12.66 3.42 -1.41
CA LYS A 372 -12.71 4.88 -1.65
C LYS A 372 -12.85 5.20 -3.13
N VAL A 373 -12.16 4.48 -4.02
CA VAL A 373 -12.30 4.65 -5.47
C VAL A 373 -13.67 4.20 -5.99
N SER A 374 -14.27 3.11 -5.46
CA SER A 374 -15.64 2.72 -5.83
C SER A 374 -16.65 3.84 -5.52
N VAL A 375 -16.50 4.47 -4.34
CA VAL A 375 -17.32 5.60 -3.90
C VAL A 375 -17.12 6.83 -4.81
N ARG A 376 -15.90 7.11 -5.29
CA ARG A 376 -15.67 8.19 -6.27
C ARG A 376 -16.30 7.87 -7.63
N LEU A 377 -16.20 6.62 -8.09
CA LEU A 377 -16.77 6.15 -9.35
C LEU A 377 -18.30 6.24 -9.36
N LYS A 378 -18.94 5.88 -8.23
CA LYS A 378 -20.38 6.01 -7.99
C LYS A 378 -20.89 7.46 -8.00
N ASN A 379 -20.06 8.41 -7.58
CA ASN A 379 -20.40 9.84 -7.46
C ASN A 379 -19.75 10.70 -8.56
N LEU A 380 -19.30 10.10 -9.67
CA LEU A 380 -18.48 10.79 -10.67
C LEU A 380 -19.14 12.02 -11.30
N ALA A 381 -20.48 12.02 -11.38
CA ALA A 381 -21.27 13.12 -11.91
C ALA A 381 -21.12 14.41 -11.08
N ASP A 382 -20.85 14.30 -9.79
CA ASP A 382 -20.71 15.44 -8.88
C ASP A 382 -19.39 16.18 -9.06
N TYR A 383 -18.35 15.45 -9.48
CA TYR A 383 -17.00 15.94 -9.70
C TYR A 383 -16.80 16.46 -11.14
N PHE A 384 -17.31 15.72 -12.13
CA PHE A 384 -17.00 15.95 -13.55
C PHE A 384 -18.22 16.13 -14.47
N GLY A 385 -19.45 15.97 -13.96
CA GLY A 385 -20.66 15.95 -14.79
C GLY A 385 -20.81 14.69 -15.65
N ILE A 386 -20.00 13.65 -15.40
CA ILE A 386 -19.96 12.39 -16.15
C ILE A 386 -20.60 11.29 -15.29
N VAL A 387 -21.61 10.60 -15.84
CA VAL A 387 -22.23 9.44 -15.19
C VAL A 387 -21.47 8.18 -15.63
N TYR A 388 -20.98 7.39 -14.66
CA TYR A 388 -20.54 6.03 -14.95
C TYR A 388 -21.76 5.09 -15.02
N PRO A 389 -22.02 4.40 -16.15
CA PRO A 389 -23.21 3.56 -16.28
C PRO A 389 -23.11 2.22 -15.52
N ASN A 390 -21.90 1.84 -15.06
CA ASN A 390 -21.62 0.65 -14.26
C ASN A 390 -22.13 -0.68 -14.86
N THR A 391 -22.23 -0.79 -16.19
CA THR A 391 -22.73 -1.99 -16.88
C THR A 391 -21.81 -3.20 -16.75
N ASP A 392 -20.58 -3.03 -16.26
CA ASP A 392 -19.62 -4.09 -15.96
C ASP A 392 -19.55 -4.45 -14.46
N ASN A 393 -20.40 -3.82 -13.63
CA ASN A 393 -20.47 -3.95 -12.16
C ASN A 393 -19.13 -3.64 -11.45
N LEU A 394 -18.33 -2.72 -12.02
CA LEU A 394 -17.00 -2.40 -11.50
C LEU A 394 -17.02 -1.74 -10.13
N ILE A 395 -18.09 -0.99 -9.79
CA ILE A 395 -18.25 -0.40 -8.45
C ILE A 395 -18.34 -1.52 -7.40
N GLU A 396 -19.23 -2.47 -7.61
CA GLU A 396 -19.46 -3.60 -6.71
C GLU A 396 -18.23 -4.51 -6.64
N LYS A 397 -17.56 -4.75 -7.79
CA LYS A 397 -16.30 -5.51 -7.84
C LYS A 397 -15.17 -4.88 -7.03
N LEU A 398 -15.05 -3.54 -7.04
CA LEU A 398 -14.08 -2.82 -6.20
C LEU A 398 -14.44 -2.94 -4.70
N GLU A 399 -15.72 -2.84 -4.35
CA GLU A 399 -16.21 -2.99 -2.97
C GLU A 399 -15.97 -4.42 -2.44
N ILE A 400 -16.25 -5.44 -3.24
CA ILE A 400 -16.00 -6.85 -2.90
C ILE A 400 -14.49 -7.10 -2.76
N ALA A 401 -13.68 -6.70 -3.73
CA ALA A 401 -12.23 -6.86 -3.67
C ALA A 401 -11.60 -6.18 -2.44
N SER A 402 -12.15 -5.03 -2.02
CA SER A 402 -11.68 -4.32 -0.81
C SER A 402 -11.84 -5.13 0.49
N ARG A 403 -12.71 -6.15 0.49
CA ARG A 403 -12.99 -7.06 1.61
C ARG A 403 -12.48 -8.50 1.42
N HIS A 404 -11.72 -8.76 0.35
CA HIS A 404 -11.11 -10.07 0.03
C HIS A 404 -9.68 -9.87 -0.46
N GLN A 405 -8.80 -9.42 0.43
CA GLN A 405 -7.43 -9.04 0.09
C GLN A 405 -6.47 -9.38 1.22
N ARG A 406 -5.24 -9.79 0.88
CA ARG A 406 -4.14 -10.00 1.83
C ARG A 406 -2.94 -9.16 1.42
N THR A 407 -2.29 -8.49 2.37
CA THR A 407 -1.00 -7.83 2.13
C THR A 407 0.08 -8.44 2.99
N ILE A 408 1.26 -8.63 2.39
CA ILE A 408 2.46 -9.15 3.03
C ILE A 408 3.54 -8.08 2.90
N LYS A 409 4.28 -7.83 3.97
CA LYS A 409 5.37 -6.86 4.00
C LYS A 409 6.48 -7.38 4.90
N SER A 410 7.69 -7.47 4.36
CA SER A 410 8.89 -7.78 5.12
C SER A 410 9.74 -6.53 5.34
N TYR A 411 10.52 -6.54 6.42
CA TYR A 411 11.53 -5.55 6.73
C TYR A 411 12.92 -6.20 6.54
N SER A 412 13.90 -5.43 6.06
CA SER A 412 15.24 -5.93 5.71
C SER A 412 15.99 -6.51 6.94
N PRO A 413 16.92 -7.48 6.76
CA PRO A 413 17.66 -7.83 5.55
C PRO A 413 17.21 -9.13 4.84
N VAL A 414 15.95 -9.20 4.42
CA VAL A 414 15.38 -10.41 3.79
C VAL A 414 14.70 -10.17 2.45
N GLU A 415 14.65 -11.24 1.65
CA GLU A 415 13.73 -11.38 0.53
C GLU A 415 12.47 -12.12 0.99
N ILE A 416 11.31 -11.67 0.55
CA ILE A 416 10.01 -12.30 0.82
C ILE A 416 9.53 -13.02 -0.43
N GLN A 417 9.08 -14.26 -0.27
CA GLN A 417 8.45 -15.09 -1.29
C GLN A 417 7.12 -15.61 -0.73
N VAL A 418 6.02 -15.19 -1.35
CA VAL A 418 4.72 -15.84 -1.15
C VAL A 418 4.62 -16.96 -2.18
N ILE A 419 4.26 -18.17 -1.72
CA ILE A 419 4.17 -19.37 -2.54
C ILE A 419 2.75 -19.95 -2.40
N ASP A 420 2.12 -20.31 -3.52
CA ASP A 420 0.82 -20.99 -3.52
C ASP A 420 0.95 -22.53 -3.62
N SER A 421 -0.17 -23.26 -3.50
CA SER A 421 -0.20 -24.72 -3.59
C SER A 421 0.17 -25.30 -4.96
N GLN A 422 0.39 -24.47 -5.98
CA GLN A 422 0.92 -24.86 -7.29
C GLN A 422 2.42 -24.56 -7.42
N GLY A 423 3.06 -24.06 -6.35
CA GLY A 423 4.48 -23.71 -6.32
C GLY A 423 4.83 -22.43 -7.07
N ARG A 424 3.83 -21.60 -7.41
CA ARG A 424 4.05 -20.30 -8.09
C ARG A 424 4.44 -19.26 -7.05
N ILE A 425 5.35 -18.36 -7.41
CA ILE A 425 5.92 -17.39 -6.47
C ILE A 425 5.55 -15.95 -6.82
N THR A 426 5.14 -15.18 -5.81
CA THR A 426 5.12 -13.71 -5.87
C THR A 426 6.00 -13.13 -4.77
N GLY A 427 6.96 -12.29 -5.14
CA GLY A 427 7.98 -11.79 -4.22
C GLY A 427 9.30 -11.45 -4.93
N ILE A 428 10.42 -11.65 -4.23
CA ILE A 428 11.78 -11.50 -4.77
C ILE A 428 12.51 -12.84 -4.67
N ILE A 429 13.24 -13.20 -5.72
CA ILE A 429 14.17 -14.33 -5.75
C ILE A 429 15.49 -13.85 -6.35
N GLU A 430 16.59 -13.90 -5.58
CA GLU A 430 17.94 -13.51 -6.01
C GLU A 430 17.99 -12.05 -6.53
N GLY A 431 17.27 -11.15 -5.86
CA GLY A 431 17.13 -9.74 -6.24
C GLY A 431 16.14 -9.46 -7.39
N GLU A 432 15.63 -10.49 -8.08
CA GLU A 432 14.69 -10.35 -9.19
C GLU A 432 13.24 -10.53 -8.74
N ILE A 433 12.35 -9.66 -9.22
CA ILE A 433 10.92 -9.68 -8.86
C ILE A 433 10.20 -10.79 -9.63
N ARG A 434 9.47 -11.64 -8.91
CA ARG A 434 8.56 -12.65 -9.49
C ARG A 434 7.12 -12.39 -9.07
N GLU A 435 6.19 -12.66 -9.98
CA GLU A 435 4.75 -12.36 -9.83
C GLU A 435 3.93 -13.42 -10.57
N GLU A 436 4.17 -14.69 -10.23
CA GLU A 436 3.61 -15.87 -10.89
C GLU A 436 2.24 -16.27 -10.32
N ILE A 437 1.93 -15.88 -9.07
CA ILE A 437 0.62 -16.16 -8.44
C ILE A 437 -0.47 -15.30 -9.11
N PRO A 438 -1.57 -15.89 -9.60
CA PRO A 438 -2.67 -15.14 -10.18
C PRO A 438 -3.35 -14.21 -9.18
N ASN A 439 -3.81 -13.05 -9.66
CA ASN A 439 -4.44 -11.97 -8.89
C ASN A 439 -3.52 -11.30 -7.85
N SER A 440 -2.20 -11.43 -8.02
CA SER A 440 -1.20 -10.86 -7.12
C SER A 440 -0.44 -9.67 -7.72
N GLY A 441 0.35 -8.99 -6.88
CA GLY A 441 1.39 -8.09 -7.35
C GLY A 441 2.37 -7.71 -6.24
N TYR A 442 3.64 -7.58 -6.61
CA TYR A 442 4.68 -6.97 -5.82
C TYR A 442 4.77 -5.47 -6.12
N ASP A 443 4.90 -4.67 -5.07
CA ASP A 443 5.20 -3.25 -5.14
C ASP A 443 6.62 -2.98 -4.64
N LYS A 444 7.52 -2.72 -5.59
CA LYS A 444 8.94 -2.38 -5.35
C LYS A 444 9.16 -1.14 -4.49
N ASP A 445 8.21 -0.20 -4.45
CA ASP A 445 8.39 1.10 -3.82
C ASP A 445 7.92 1.05 -2.35
N THR A 446 6.83 0.34 -2.07
CA THR A 446 6.41 0.05 -0.69
C THR A 446 7.10 -1.17 -0.08
N LYS A 447 7.56 -2.11 -0.91
CA LYS A 447 7.97 -3.50 -0.62
C LYS A 447 6.82 -4.43 -0.22
N ASN A 448 5.58 -4.09 -0.57
CA ASN A 448 4.41 -4.91 -0.24
C ASN A 448 4.12 -5.93 -1.35
N ILE A 449 3.67 -7.13 -0.97
CA ILE A 449 2.93 -8.04 -1.86
C ILE A 449 1.44 -7.88 -1.55
N GLY A 450 0.61 -7.79 -2.58
CA GLY A 450 -0.84 -7.87 -2.47
C GLY A 450 -1.37 -9.10 -3.18
N LEU A 451 -2.34 -9.78 -2.55
CA LEU A 451 -3.12 -10.87 -3.12
C LEU A 451 -4.60 -10.47 -3.11
N LEU A 452 -5.29 -10.56 -4.25
CA LEU A 452 -6.74 -10.45 -4.33
C LEU A 452 -7.38 -11.84 -4.32
N PHE A 453 -8.48 -12.00 -3.58
CA PHE A 453 -9.17 -13.27 -3.39
C PHE A 453 -8.24 -14.42 -2.95
N PRO A 454 -7.36 -14.21 -1.95
CA PRO A 454 -6.33 -15.16 -1.58
C PRO A 454 -6.91 -16.47 -1.05
N GLU A 455 -6.30 -17.59 -1.45
CA GLU A 455 -6.55 -18.90 -0.88
C GLU A 455 -5.83 -19.06 0.48
N ASN A 456 -6.24 -20.04 1.30
CA ASN A 456 -5.79 -20.18 2.69
C ASN A 456 -4.44 -20.90 2.84
N ASP A 457 -3.94 -21.52 1.78
CA ASP A 457 -2.84 -22.48 1.69
C ASP A 457 -1.52 -21.87 1.21
N HIS A 458 -1.33 -20.56 1.42
CA HIS A 458 -0.09 -19.87 1.05
C HIS A 458 1.01 -20.09 2.09
N LEU A 459 2.22 -20.37 1.61
CA LEU A 459 3.46 -20.34 2.41
C LEU A 459 4.14 -18.98 2.24
N TYR A 460 4.80 -18.51 3.29
CA TYR A 460 5.57 -17.26 3.27
C TYR A 460 7.01 -17.58 3.64
N GLN A 461 7.88 -17.67 2.63
CA GLN A 461 9.31 -17.87 2.82
C GLN A 461 10.03 -16.53 2.94
N ILE A 462 10.87 -16.43 3.96
CA ILE A 462 11.75 -15.31 4.26
C ILE A 462 13.18 -15.81 4.10
N VAL A 463 13.92 -15.26 3.14
CA VAL A 463 15.29 -15.69 2.83
C VAL A 463 16.26 -14.61 3.30
N GLY A 464 17.22 -14.99 4.15
CA GLY A 464 18.24 -14.09 4.69
C GLY A 464 19.25 -13.65 3.63
N THR A 465 19.43 -12.34 3.48
CA THR A 465 20.38 -11.75 2.50
C THR A 465 21.65 -11.20 3.14
N GLU A 466 21.56 -10.81 4.41
CA GLU A 466 22.67 -10.40 5.28
C GLU A 466 22.33 -10.86 6.71
N ASP A 467 23.34 -11.03 7.57
CA ASP A 467 23.12 -11.42 8.97
C ASP A 467 22.49 -10.25 9.77
N GLY A 468 21.45 -10.52 10.54
CA GLY A 468 20.75 -9.51 11.33
C GLY A 468 19.42 -10.01 11.88
N SER A 469 18.40 -9.14 11.84
CA SER A 469 17.04 -9.48 12.22
C SER A 469 16.03 -8.84 11.26
N TYR A 470 14.85 -9.45 11.12
CA TYR A 470 13.79 -8.96 10.25
C TYR A 470 12.46 -8.78 10.99
N GLY A 471 11.55 -8.09 10.34
CA GLY A 471 10.13 -8.08 10.70
C GLY A 471 9.28 -8.60 9.55
N LEU A 472 8.11 -9.12 9.88
CA LEU A 472 7.09 -9.57 8.93
C LEU A 472 5.72 -9.06 9.38
N GLU A 473 4.92 -8.55 8.46
CA GLU A 473 3.54 -8.13 8.68
C GLU A 473 2.69 -8.77 7.58
N ILE A 474 1.76 -9.67 7.98
CA ILE A 474 0.77 -10.25 7.08
C ILE A 474 -0.62 -9.88 7.61
N ILE A 475 -1.38 -9.16 6.80
CA ILE A 475 -2.75 -8.76 7.16
C ILE A 475 -3.71 -9.37 6.14
N ASN A 476 -4.71 -10.09 6.63
CA ASN A 476 -5.72 -10.79 5.86
C ASN A 476 -7.11 -10.18 6.12
N VAL A 477 -7.77 -9.72 5.06
CA VAL A 477 -9.14 -9.18 5.11
C VAL A 477 -10.08 -10.10 4.33
N GLU A 478 -11.11 -10.59 5.03
CA GLU A 478 -12.12 -11.50 4.50
C GLU A 478 -13.50 -11.15 5.08
N ASN A 479 -14.44 -10.75 4.21
CA ASN A 479 -15.84 -10.41 4.55
C ASN A 479 -16.02 -9.34 5.67
N GLU A 480 -15.11 -8.35 5.77
CA GLU A 480 -15.01 -7.33 6.86
C GLU A 480 -14.20 -7.76 8.10
N THR A 481 -13.90 -9.05 8.29
CA THR A 481 -12.96 -9.48 9.34
C THR A 481 -11.54 -9.16 8.90
N THR A 482 -10.76 -8.54 9.79
CA THR A 482 -9.31 -8.35 9.60
C THR A 482 -8.55 -9.15 10.65
N ALA A 483 -7.65 -10.02 10.20
CA ALA A 483 -6.69 -10.73 11.04
C ALA A 483 -5.28 -10.32 10.63
N THR A 484 -4.38 -10.16 11.61
CA THR A 484 -2.99 -9.74 11.40
C THR A 484 -2.08 -10.73 12.09
N PHE A 485 -1.02 -11.14 11.39
CA PHE A 485 0.14 -11.80 11.97
C PHE A 485 1.36 -10.89 11.87
N THR A 486 2.13 -10.75 12.96
CA THR A 486 3.40 -10.00 12.97
C THR A 486 4.56 -10.78 13.54
N ALA A 487 5.69 -10.80 12.85
CA ALA A 487 6.97 -11.26 13.42
C ALA A 487 7.87 -10.04 13.67
N ILE A 488 8.51 -9.96 14.84
CA ILE A 488 9.18 -8.76 15.35
C ILE A 488 10.60 -9.09 15.81
N ASP A 489 11.58 -8.43 15.18
CA ASP A 489 13.03 -8.53 15.49
C ASP A 489 13.57 -9.97 15.43
N ILE A 490 13.06 -10.78 14.48
CA ILE A 490 13.43 -12.20 14.34
C ILE A 490 14.84 -12.34 13.76
N PRO A 491 15.78 -13.01 14.45
CA PRO A 491 17.13 -13.26 13.94
C PRO A 491 17.12 -14.03 12.62
N ILE A 492 18.05 -13.70 11.73
CA ILE A 492 18.29 -14.45 10.50
C ILE A 492 19.75 -14.28 10.03
N SER A 493 20.31 -15.33 9.44
CA SER A 493 21.63 -15.31 8.81
C SER A 493 21.52 -15.37 7.29
N THR A 494 22.61 -15.05 6.60
CA THR A 494 22.70 -15.22 5.15
C THR A 494 22.35 -16.67 4.74
N SER A 495 21.54 -16.83 3.68
CA SER A 495 20.98 -18.09 3.15
C SER A 495 20.04 -18.92 4.04
N THR A 496 19.88 -18.61 5.33
CA THR A 496 18.82 -19.18 6.18
C THR A 496 17.43 -18.92 5.57
N VAL A 497 16.54 -19.91 5.60
CA VAL A 497 15.15 -19.81 5.12
C VAL A 497 14.15 -20.03 6.26
N HIS A 498 13.34 -19.02 6.52
CA HIS A 498 12.24 -19.07 7.49
C HIS A 498 10.92 -19.21 6.73
N GLN A 499 10.23 -20.34 6.89
CA GLN A 499 8.96 -20.63 6.23
C GLN A 499 7.79 -20.55 7.21
N TYR A 500 6.91 -19.56 7.02
CA TYR A 500 5.68 -19.44 7.77
C TYR A 500 4.50 -20.12 7.08
N GLN A 501 3.66 -20.76 7.88
CA GLN A 501 2.30 -21.18 7.53
C GLN A 501 1.33 -20.59 8.55
N ILE A 502 0.23 -19.99 8.08
CA ILE A 502 -0.73 -19.25 8.92
C ILE A 502 -2.14 -19.83 8.77
N ASP A 503 -2.68 -20.38 9.86
CA ASP A 503 -4.10 -20.71 10.02
C ASP A 503 -4.87 -19.46 10.49
N TRP A 504 -5.45 -18.75 9.51
CA TRP A 504 -6.28 -17.58 9.75
C TRP A 504 -7.53 -17.85 10.59
N GLN A 505 -8.04 -19.08 10.59
CA GLN A 505 -9.21 -19.45 11.41
C GLN A 505 -8.80 -19.60 12.88
N ALA A 506 -7.66 -20.24 13.17
CA ALA A 506 -7.10 -20.31 14.51
C ALA A 506 -6.75 -18.92 15.07
N LEU A 507 -6.02 -18.09 14.31
CA LEU A 507 -5.69 -16.72 14.73
C LEU A 507 -6.95 -15.87 15.01
N SER A 508 -7.99 -15.97 14.19
CA SER A 508 -9.24 -15.23 14.41
C SER A 508 -9.98 -15.61 15.70
N GLN A 509 -9.62 -16.74 16.33
CA GLN A 509 -10.17 -17.21 17.60
C GLN A 509 -9.23 -16.94 18.79
N GLY A 510 -8.04 -16.34 18.56
CA GLY A 510 -7.01 -16.15 19.57
C GLY A 510 -6.25 -17.44 19.92
N GLU A 511 -6.27 -18.44 19.03
CA GLU A 511 -5.51 -19.68 19.17
C GLU A 511 -4.15 -19.55 18.47
N LYS A 512 -3.21 -20.46 18.79
CA LYS A 512 -1.94 -20.55 18.06
C LYS A 512 -2.20 -20.96 16.61
N GLY A 513 -2.09 -20.00 15.70
CA GLY A 513 -2.33 -20.18 14.27
C GLY A 513 -1.10 -19.97 13.39
N ALA A 514 0.05 -19.57 13.95
CA ALA A 514 1.28 -19.37 13.19
C ALA A 514 2.29 -20.49 13.47
N THR A 515 2.75 -21.16 12.41
CA THR A 515 3.85 -22.13 12.45
C THR A 515 5.01 -21.56 11.65
N LEU A 516 6.20 -21.53 12.25
CA LEU A 516 7.45 -21.18 11.56
C LEU A 516 8.36 -22.40 11.51
N GLN A 517 8.77 -22.81 10.31
CA GLN A 517 9.83 -23.79 10.09
C GLN A 517 11.12 -23.07 9.69
N ILE A 518 12.26 -23.53 10.19
CA ILE A 518 13.56 -22.89 10.01
C ILE A 518 14.50 -23.91 9.35
N ASP A 519 14.98 -23.54 8.17
CA ASP A 519 16.08 -24.16 7.42
C ASP A 519 17.30 -23.27 7.68
N VAL A 520 18.22 -23.74 8.53
CA VAL A 520 19.30 -22.93 9.11
C VAL A 520 20.40 -22.69 8.09
N ASP A 521 20.78 -23.70 7.30
CA ASP A 521 21.93 -23.66 6.39
C ASP A 521 21.56 -23.46 4.91
N GLY A 522 20.27 -23.53 4.57
CA GLY A 522 19.72 -23.29 3.24
C GLY A 522 19.74 -24.53 2.33
N ASP A 523 19.84 -25.75 2.87
CA ASP A 523 19.88 -26.99 2.09
C ASP A 523 18.49 -27.52 1.65
N GLY A 524 17.42 -26.96 2.22
CA GLY A 524 16.02 -27.34 1.96
C GLY A 524 15.43 -28.36 2.95
N VAL A 525 16.19 -28.78 3.96
CA VAL A 525 15.70 -29.45 5.17
C VAL A 525 15.31 -28.37 6.21
N PHE A 526 14.38 -28.70 7.11
CA PHE A 526 13.98 -27.80 8.21
C PHE A 526 14.38 -28.44 9.54
N GLU A 527 15.32 -27.82 10.26
CA GLU A 527 15.87 -28.34 11.52
C GLU A 527 14.95 -28.03 12.70
N LYS A 528 14.26 -26.89 12.65
CA LYS A 528 13.44 -26.39 13.77
C LYS A 528 12.04 -26.02 13.31
N THR A 529 11.07 -26.16 14.21
CA THR A 529 9.69 -25.74 14.01
C THR A 529 9.16 -25.14 15.31
N ILE A 530 8.70 -23.90 15.27
CA ILE A 530 8.16 -23.17 16.43
C ILE A 530 6.72 -22.71 16.17
N THR A 531 5.97 -22.39 17.24
CA THR A 531 4.56 -21.99 17.12
C THR A 531 4.24 -20.72 17.89
N ALA A 532 3.50 -19.84 17.24
CA ALA A 532 3.11 -18.51 17.71
C ALA A 532 1.58 -18.30 17.56
N ASP A 533 1.07 -17.26 18.21
CA ASP A 533 -0.30 -16.79 17.98
C ASP A 533 -0.32 -15.63 16.97
N ASN A 534 -0.86 -14.47 17.31
CA ASN A 534 -0.99 -13.32 16.42
C ASN A 534 0.35 -12.61 16.22
N ASP A 535 1.29 -12.78 17.14
CA ASP A 535 2.65 -12.30 16.98
C ASP A 535 3.71 -13.33 17.40
N LEU A 536 4.91 -13.14 16.83
CA LEU A 536 6.13 -13.84 17.20
C LEU A 536 7.19 -12.77 17.49
N THR A 537 7.63 -12.72 18.74
CA THR A 537 8.67 -11.80 19.21
C THR A 537 10.07 -12.42 19.19
N TYR A 538 11.11 -11.60 19.32
CA TYR A 538 12.49 -12.05 19.55
C TYR A 538 12.58 -13.02 20.74
N ASP A 539 11.96 -12.67 21.87
CA ASP A 539 12.01 -13.48 23.09
C ASP A 539 11.35 -14.86 22.88
N GLU A 540 10.19 -14.92 22.22
CA GLU A 540 9.51 -16.17 21.86
C GLU A 540 10.27 -17.01 20.83
N PHE A 541 11.00 -16.37 19.91
CA PHE A 541 11.83 -17.07 18.95
C PHE A 541 13.00 -17.72 19.69
N ILE A 542 13.81 -16.93 20.39
CA ILE A 542 15.01 -17.38 21.11
C ILE A 542 14.68 -18.47 22.13
N LEU A 543 13.62 -18.30 22.94
CA LEU A 543 13.22 -19.31 23.92
C LEU A 543 12.70 -20.62 23.30
N GLN A 544 12.28 -20.63 22.03
CA GLN A 544 11.90 -21.85 21.30
C GLN A 544 12.99 -22.37 20.36
N THR A 545 14.10 -21.65 20.16
CA THR A 545 15.20 -22.07 19.28
C THR A 545 16.53 -22.32 20.00
N GLU A 546 16.76 -21.74 21.18
CA GLU A 546 18.03 -21.79 21.89
C GLU A 546 17.93 -22.36 23.32
N THR A 547 16.72 -22.66 23.82
CA THR A 547 16.56 -23.50 25.02
C THR A 547 17.12 -24.89 24.73
N ILE A 548 17.87 -25.47 25.66
CA ILE A 548 18.38 -26.85 25.59
C ILE A 548 17.71 -27.68 26.68
N VAL A 549 17.31 -28.92 26.34
CA VAL A 549 16.75 -29.86 27.31
C VAL A 549 17.44 -31.23 27.24
N ASP A 550 18.04 -31.65 28.37
CA ASP A 550 18.59 -32.99 28.57
C ASP A 550 17.65 -33.85 29.44
N PHE A 551 17.37 -35.10 29.04
CA PHE A 551 16.49 -36.02 29.77
C PHE A 551 17.22 -37.21 30.39
N ASP A 552 17.29 -37.20 31.72
CA ASP A 552 18.08 -38.14 32.49
C ASP A 552 17.16 -39.22 33.14
N PRO A 553 17.31 -40.52 32.78
CA PRO A 553 18.40 -41.10 31.98
C PRO A 553 18.09 -41.24 30.48
N ASP A 554 19.11 -41.03 29.65
CA ASP A 554 19.15 -41.27 28.20
C ASP A 554 18.93 -42.75 27.79
N THR A 555 18.78 -43.66 28.76
CA THR A 555 18.21 -45.00 28.54
C THR A 555 17.03 -45.30 29.49
N LEU A 556 15.81 -45.12 28.98
CA LEU A 556 14.56 -45.46 29.64
C LEU A 556 14.33 -46.99 29.63
N ASN A 557 14.74 -47.67 30.71
CA ASN A 557 14.32 -49.05 30.94
C ASN A 557 12.86 -49.09 31.45
N LEU A 558 11.96 -49.75 30.71
CA LEU A 558 10.52 -49.92 31.01
C LEU A 558 10.26 -50.82 32.23
N LYS A 559 11.19 -51.71 32.59
CA LYS A 559 11.12 -52.55 33.82
C LYS A 559 11.74 -51.89 35.05
N SER A 560 12.34 -50.71 34.92
CA SER A 560 12.94 -50.00 36.06
C SER A 560 11.85 -49.51 37.02
N LYS A 561 12.09 -49.69 38.32
CA LYS A 561 11.26 -49.18 39.43
C LYS A 561 11.81 -47.87 40.02
N GLY A 562 12.63 -47.14 39.27
CA GLY A 562 13.02 -45.77 39.63
C GLY A 562 11.79 -44.87 39.71
N GLN A 563 11.81 -43.85 40.56
CA GLN A 563 10.65 -43.00 40.80
C GLN A 563 10.49 -41.91 39.72
N TRP A 564 11.61 -41.40 39.20
CA TRP A 564 11.65 -40.21 38.38
C TRP A 564 12.30 -40.43 37.00
N ILE A 565 11.91 -39.56 36.07
CA ILE A 565 12.75 -39.04 34.99
C ILE A 565 13.07 -37.60 35.38
N THR A 566 14.31 -37.16 35.20
CA THR A 566 14.72 -35.77 35.42
C THR A 566 14.85 -35.10 34.06
N ALA A 567 14.55 -33.81 33.98
CA ALA A 567 14.97 -32.99 32.85
C ALA A 567 15.70 -31.75 33.37
N TYR A 568 16.75 -31.35 32.66
CA TYR A 568 17.50 -30.12 32.92
C TYR A 568 17.19 -29.16 31.78
N ILE A 569 16.68 -27.97 32.11
CA ILE A 569 16.23 -26.96 31.16
C ILE A 569 17.21 -25.78 31.23
N GLU A 570 18.13 -25.71 30.28
CA GLU A 570 19.03 -24.57 30.12
C GLU A 570 18.32 -23.51 29.27
N LEU A 571 18.34 -22.26 29.73
CA LEU A 571 17.77 -21.14 28.99
C LEU A 571 18.88 -20.28 28.36
N PRO A 572 18.61 -19.58 27.25
CA PRO A 572 19.58 -18.70 26.60
C PRO A 572 20.11 -17.58 27.53
N GLU A 573 21.28 -17.02 27.19
CA GLU A 573 21.91 -15.99 28.01
C GLU A 573 20.98 -14.78 28.21
N GLY A 574 20.74 -14.42 29.48
CA GLY A 574 19.90 -13.27 29.87
C GLY A 574 18.52 -13.63 30.43
N TYR A 575 18.08 -14.88 30.31
CA TYR A 575 16.88 -15.38 31.00
C TYR A 575 17.24 -16.00 32.37
N ASP A 576 16.31 -15.96 33.32
CA ASP A 576 16.47 -16.55 34.65
C ASP A 576 15.65 -17.86 34.77
N PRO A 577 16.28 -19.05 34.83
CA PRO A 577 15.60 -20.34 34.98
C PRO A 577 14.80 -20.48 36.28
N ALA A 578 15.00 -19.59 37.27
CA ALA A 578 14.14 -19.51 38.44
C ALA A 578 12.71 -19.08 38.09
N LEU A 579 12.54 -18.30 37.00
CA LEU A 579 11.26 -17.75 36.53
C LEU A 579 10.44 -18.73 35.66
N ILE A 580 10.96 -19.93 35.39
CA ILE A 580 10.19 -21.02 34.76
C ILE A 580 9.02 -21.42 35.68
N ASP A 581 7.80 -21.35 35.14
CA ASP A 581 6.61 -21.87 35.78
C ASP A 581 6.58 -23.40 35.62
N ALA A 582 7.08 -24.11 36.63
CA ALA A 582 7.08 -25.56 36.68
C ALA A 582 5.65 -26.18 36.59
N THR A 583 4.58 -25.42 36.84
CA THR A 583 3.20 -25.91 36.67
C THR A 583 2.75 -25.93 35.20
N ALA A 584 3.42 -25.15 34.35
CA ALA A 584 3.19 -25.12 32.90
C ALA A 584 4.08 -26.12 32.12
N VAL A 585 5.04 -26.78 32.78
CA VAL A 585 5.97 -27.71 32.12
C VAL A 585 5.34 -29.08 31.84
N LEU A 586 5.37 -29.49 30.57
CA LEU A 586 4.77 -30.72 30.04
C LEU A 586 5.77 -31.48 29.17
N LEU A 587 5.89 -32.78 29.40
CA LEU A 587 6.61 -33.73 28.56
C LEU A 587 5.64 -34.37 27.56
N ASN A 588 6.00 -34.32 26.27
CA ASN A 588 5.18 -34.67 25.10
C ASN A 588 3.77 -34.05 25.13
N GLY A 589 3.62 -32.88 25.75
CA GLY A 589 2.32 -32.21 25.96
C GLY A 589 1.33 -32.93 26.87
N ILE A 590 1.73 -34.03 27.54
CA ILE A 590 0.84 -34.96 28.25
C ILE A 590 1.22 -35.12 29.71
N VAL A 591 2.51 -35.28 30.03
CA VAL A 591 2.96 -35.62 31.40
C VAL A 591 3.46 -34.34 32.09
N PRO A 592 2.77 -33.84 33.13
CA PRO A 592 3.19 -32.63 33.84
C PRO A 592 4.39 -32.89 34.75
N ALA A 593 5.22 -31.85 34.93
CA ALA A 593 6.26 -31.85 35.92
C ALA A 593 5.70 -31.95 37.36
N VAL A 594 6.50 -32.53 38.25
CA VAL A 594 6.18 -32.68 39.68
C VAL A 594 6.33 -31.32 40.36
N THR A 595 5.21 -30.80 40.87
CA THR A 595 5.10 -29.49 41.53
C THR A 595 4.64 -29.58 42.99
N ASP A 596 4.72 -30.78 43.58
CA ASP A 596 4.37 -31.00 44.99
C ASP A 596 5.42 -30.39 45.93
N SER A 597 4.99 -29.41 46.73
CA SER A 597 5.82 -28.65 47.66
C SER A 597 6.45 -29.47 48.79
N GLN A 598 6.09 -30.75 48.96
CA GLN A 598 6.80 -31.65 49.88
C GLN A 598 8.23 -31.97 49.44
N TYR A 599 8.57 -31.75 48.17
CA TYR A 599 9.90 -32.05 47.63
C TYR A 599 10.82 -30.81 47.61
N ASP A 600 12.06 -31.00 48.06
CA ASP A 600 13.07 -29.94 48.12
C ASP A 600 13.42 -29.41 46.70
N PHE A 601 13.49 -30.30 45.71
CA PHE A 601 13.67 -29.95 44.28
C PHE A 601 12.49 -29.18 43.65
N VAL A 602 11.41 -28.91 44.39
CA VAL A 602 10.31 -28.03 43.95
C VAL A 602 10.39 -26.65 44.62
N THR A 603 10.92 -26.57 45.84
CA THR A 603 10.78 -25.40 46.72
C THR A 603 12.08 -24.67 47.04
N ASN A 604 13.24 -25.33 46.92
CA ASN A 604 14.54 -24.79 47.27
C ASN A 604 15.38 -24.50 46.02
N PRO A 605 15.68 -23.21 45.70
CA PRO A 605 16.47 -22.84 44.52
C PRO A 605 17.81 -23.57 44.41
N ASN A 606 18.51 -23.81 45.52
CA ASN A 606 19.82 -24.49 45.51
C ASN A 606 19.72 -25.99 45.15
N SER A 607 18.51 -26.52 45.02
CA SER A 607 18.24 -27.93 44.71
C SER A 607 17.58 -28.13 43.34
N TYR A 608 17.17 -27.05 42.67
CA TYR A 608 16.58 -27.09 41.32
C TYR A 608 17.21 -26.13 40.32
N LEU A 609 18.00 -25.15 40.76
CA LEU A 609 18.95 -24.44 39.92
C LEU A 609 20.30 -25.11 40.16
N ILE A 610 20.78 -25.81 39.15
CA ILE A 610 22.09 -26.46 39.16
C ILE A 610 22.89 -25.96 37.95
N ASP A 611 24.15 -26.36 37.87
CA ASP A 611 25.06 -26.19 36.74
C ASP A 611 25.48 -27.62 36.41
N TYR A 612 24.69 -28.29 35.56
CA TYR A 612 24.70 -29.73 35.33
C TYR A 612 25.81 -30.12 34.35
N ASP A 613 25.97 -29.37 33.27
CA ASP A 613 27.02 -29.63 32.28
C ASP A 613 28.39 -29.00 32.67
N SER A 614 28.40 -28.08 33.65
CA SER A 614 29.56 -27.34 34.17
C SER A 614 30.11 -26.24 33.24
N ASP A 615 29.29 -25.64 32.37
CA ASP A 615 29.63 -24.46 31.58
C ASP A 615 29.53 -23.13 32.36
N GLY A 616 28.76 -23.11 33.45
CA GLY A 616 28.54 -21.96 34.34
C GLY A 616 27.23 -21.20 34.13
N ILE A 617 26.37 -21.62 33.21
CA ILE A 617 24.95 -21.29 33.14
C ILE A 617 24.21 -22.18 34.15
N LEU A 618 23.06 -21.72 34.66
CA LEU A 618 22.23 -22.55 35.53
C LEU A 618 21.09 -23.16 34.74
N GLU A 619 20.84 -24.46 34.86
CA GLU A 619 19.65 -25.11 34.32
C GLU A 619 18.57 -25.25 35.39
N ARG A 620 17.30 -25.22 34.96
CA ARG A 620 16.17 -25.58 35.79
C ARG A 620 15.94 -27.09 35.75
N MET A 621 16.29 -27.77 36.84
CA MET A 621 15.89 -29.15 37.08
C MET A 621 14.37 -29.25 37.31
N VAL A 622 13.71 -30.13 36.56
CA VAL A 622 12.34 -30.61 36.82
C VAL A 622 12.31 -32.13 36.83
N LYS A 623 11.26 -32.73 37.40
CA LYS A 623 11.10 -34.20 37.44
C LYS A 623 9.70 -34.63 37.02
N PHE A 624 9.61 -35.79 36.40
CA PHE A 624 8.37 -36.41 35.94
C PHE A 624 8.22 -37.80 36.57
N GLU A 625 6.99 -38.18 36.92
CA GLU A 625 6.68 -39.53 37.43
C GLU A 625 7.02 -40.59 36.38
N ARG A 626 7.93 -41.50 36.73
CA ARG A 626 8.52 -42.43 35.74
C ARG A 626 7.50 -43.34 35.08
N ASP A 627 6.52 -43.82 35.81
CA ASP A 627 5.46 -44.70 35.31
C ASP A 627 4.56 -43.99 34.27
N LYS A 628 4.27 -42.70 34.46
CA LYS A 628 3.59 -41.87 33.46
C LYS A 628 4.41 -41.71 32.18
N VAL A 629 5.73 -41.50 32.28
CA VAL A 629 6.61 -41.40 31.10
C VAL A 629 6.77 -42.76 30.41
N GLN A 630 6.93 -43.85 31.16
CA GLN A 630 6.97 -45.22 30.62
C GLN A 630 5.67 -45.57 29.87
N ALA A 631 4.51 -45.09 30.32
CA ALA A 631 3.23 -45.32 29.66
C ALA A 631 3.10 -44.66 28.26
N LEU A 632 3.98 -43.73 27.89
CA LEU A 632 4.06 -43.18 26.53
C LEU A 632 4.66 -44.17 25.52
N PHE A 633 5.39 -45.19 26.00
CA PHE A 633 6.14 -46.14 25.18
C PHE A 633 5.63 -47.57 25.40
N PRO A 634 4.67 -48.05 24.59
CA PRO A 634 4.11 -49.40 24.75
C PRO A 634 5.12 -50.51 24.45
N GLU A 635 6.16 -50.22 23.66
CA GLU A 635 7.19 -51.17 23.22
C GLU A 635 8.58 -50.50 23.22
N PRO A 636 9.69 -51.27 23.30
CA PRO A 636 11.05 -50.75 23.15
C PRO A 636 11.31 -50.12 21.78
N VAL A 637 12.09 -49.04 21.77
CA VAL A 637 12.57 -48.37 20.54
C VAL A 637 14.02 -47.91 20.74
N ASP A 638 14.86 -48.12 19.72
CA ASP A 638 16.30 -47.79 19.82
C ASP A 638 16.58 -46.28 19.84
N SER A 639 15.61 -45.46 19.44
CA SER A 639 15.61 -44.00 19.51
C SER A 639 14.16 -43.52 19.69
N ALA A 640 13.94 -42.63 20.66
CA ALA A 640 12.67 -41.97 20.95
C ALA A 640 12.92 -40.50 21.25
N ILE A 641 12.09 -39.63 20.68
CA ILE A 641 12.13 -38.19 20.95
C ILE A 641 11.24 -37.88 22.16
N LEU A 642 11.79 -37.15 23.14
CA LEU A 642 11.06 -36.54 24.24
C LEU A 642 11.08 -35.02 24.05
N THR A 643 9.92 -34.43 23.81
CA THR A 643 9.75 -32.99 23.68
C THR A 643 9.28 -32.41 25.02
N LEU A 644 10.00 -31.43 25.55
CA LEU A 644 9.57 -30.63 26.69
C LEU A 644 9.00 -29.31 26.19
N THR A 645 7.85 -28.90 26.72
CA THR A 645 7.33 -27.54 26.56
C THR A 645 7.03 -26.94 27.93
N GLY A 646 7.15 -25.63 28.05
CA GLY A 646 6.92 -24.91 29.30
C GLY A 646 6.65 -23.43 29.09
N LYS A 647 6.54 -22.69 30.20
CA LYS A 647 6.42 -21.23 30.19
C LYS A 647 7.35 -20.57 31.19
N ILE A 648 7.90 -19.42 30.82
CA ILE A 648 8.69 -18.54 31.69
C ILE A 648 7.96 -17.21 31.86
N LEU A 649 7.99 -16.65 33.07
CA LEU A 649 7.54 -15.29 33.32
C LEU A 649 8.67 -14.31 32.98
N TYR A 650 8.54 -13.57 31.89
CA TYR A 650 9.52 -12.59 31.44
C TYR A 650 8.83 -11.27 31.09
N ASN A 651 9.36 -10.13 31.58
CA ASN A 651 8.77 -8.79 31.40
C ASN A 651 7.27 -8.65 31.76
N ALA A 652 6.76 -9.51 32.65
CA ALA A 652 5.37 -9.69 33.08
C ALA A 652 4.45 -10.50 32.15
N ASP A 653 4.97 -11.05 31.05
CA ASP A 653 4.28 -11.96 30.14
C ASP A 653 4.73 -13.42 30.34
N LEU A 654 3.88 -14.37 29.94
CA LEU A 654 4.11 -15.81 30.07
C LEU A 654 4.50 -16.41 28.70
N ILE A 655 5.81 -16.36 28.43
CA ILE A 655 6.41 -16.75 27.15
C ILE A 655 6.60 -18.26 27.09
N ASN A 656 6.33 -18.87 25.93
CA ASN A 656 6.53 -20.31 25.73
C ASN A 656 8.00 -20.63 25.45
N PHE A 657 8.49 -21.74 25.99
CA PHE A 657 9.77 -22.33 25.62
C PHE A 657 9.61 -23.83 25.37
N GLY A 658 10.60 -24.45 24.73
CA GLY A 658 10.67 -25.90 24.59
C GLY A 658 11.81 -26.36 23.71
N ASP A 659 12.19 -27.63 23.88
CA ASP A 659 13.20 -28.33 23.09
C ASP A 659 12.93 -29.85 23.14
N SER A 660 13.71 -30.67 22.43
CA SER A 660 13.57 -32.13 22.43
C SER A 660 14.90 -32.90 22.51
N ASP A 661 14.91 -33.95 23.32
CA ASP A 661 16.03 -34.88 23.46
C ASP A 661 15.73 -36.25 22.82
N ILE A 662 16.78 -37.02 22.54
CA ILE A 662 16.73 -38.37 21.98
C ILE A 662 17.21 -39.40 23.01
N ILE A 663 16.27 -40.09 23.62
CA ILE A 663 16.54 -41.20 24.54
C ILE A 663 16.40 -42.57 23.86
N ARG A 664 17.00 -43.61 24.48
CA ARG A 664 16.77 -45.00 24.11
C ARG A 664 15.76 -45.68 25.03
N VAL A 665 14.78 -46.40 24.49
CA VAL A 665 13.78 -47.14 25.29
C VAL A 665 14.04 -48.65 25.23
N ILE A 666 14.23 -49.30 26.38
CA ILE A 666 14.55 -50.73 26.47
C ILE A 666 13.64 -51.49 27.43
N ASP A 667 13.43 -52.79 27.17
CA ASP A 667 12.72 -53.71 28.07
C ASP A 667 13.63 -54.85 28.62
N LYS A 668 14.89 -54.51 28.93
CA LYS A 668 15.86 -55.48 29.45
C LYS A 668 15.67 -55.70 30.95
N GLY A 669 14.96 -56.79 31.28
CA GLY A 669 15.00 -57.40 32.61
C GLY A 669 16.36 -58.05 32.87
N GLY A 670 16.85 -57.98 34.11
CA GLY A 670 18.22 -58.38 34.44
C GLY A 670 18.50 -59.88 34.31
N SER A 671 19.29 -60.27 33.31
CA SER A 671 20.48 -61.12 33.48
C SER A 671 21.22 -61.27 32.15
N HIS A 672 22.56 -61.28 32.18
CA HIS A 672 23.35 -61.67 31.02
C HIS A 672 23.10 -63.14 30.69
N GLN A 673 22.65 -63.43 29.46
CA GLN A 673 23.23 -64.54 28.71
C GLN A 673 24.21 -63.95 27.69
N SER A 674 25.41 -64.53 27.68
CA SER A 674 26.45 -64.24 26.69
C SER A 674 25.96 -64.58 25.29
N ALA A 675 26.28 -63.74 24.31
CA ALA A 675 26.09 -64.09 22.91
C ALA A 675 26.91 -65.35 22.55
N ASP A 676 26.25 -66.34 21.95
CA ASP A 676 26.91 -67.42 21.24
C ASP A 676 27.06 -66.98 19.78
N PRO A 677 28.27 -66.84 19.23
CA PRO A 677 28.49 -66.25 17.91
C PRO A 677 28.32 -67.30 16.80
N ALA A 678 27.11 -67.43 16.24
CA ALA A 678 26.85 -68.33 15.11
C ALA A 678 25.81 -67.80 14.10
N SER A 679 26.04 -68.13 12.82
CA SER A 679 25.23 -67.92 11.61
C SER A 679 25.04 -66.49 11.08
N VAL A 680 25.73 -66.25 9.96
CA VAL A 680 25.50 -65.26 8.90
C VAL A 680 24.33 -65.71 8.00
N VAL A 681 23.92 -64.85 7.05
CA VAL A 681 22.97 -65.05 5.92
C VAL A 681 21.52 -64.70 6.31
N GLU A 682 20.80 -63.81 5.61
CA GLU A 682 21.03 -63.16 4.29
C GLU A 682 20.78 -61.63 4.34
#